data_AF-A0A3M6UAK5-F1
#
_entry.id   AF-A0A3M6UAK5-F1
#
_cell.length_a   1.000
_cell.length_b   1.000
_cell.length_c   1.000
_cell.angle_alpha   90.00
_cell.angle_beta   90.00
_cell.angle_gamma   90.00
#
_symmetry.space_group_name_H-M   'P 1'
#
loop_
_entity.id
_entity.type
_entity.pdbx_description
1 polymer ?
#
loop_
_entity_poly.entity_id
_entity_poly.type
_entity_poly.pdbx_seq_one_letter_code
_entity_poly.pdbx_strand_id
1 'polypeptide(L)'
;MNTRVESELLSLSGSYRNPYDHGRSEDDSPKTAGVMADWGAINRRLMHHGYQPVMVFPSGQLQESHGAAVALEELSSKNLQNTLDKLMTESDRRQSMVQELISSSTRIQRDADEERERVYRHEMEIRDLKRKLEEEKLKVQEMEGVRLMELQRHGKEVQELKRTKTELVALQMQLQQKVAQREEEITILRQTCQGLDNVDVKRLDIENDVRGHSWKQSAEKRTAPDQNYESKIFEMQQELKKLKKEMDSKTLSHVGSQSPTESELTAGSEVPPPYADINTSTSKDRKTERKIQKEEKVQSTEKQLKECKMLIKLLESENTQLKLELESRPKFSDWKKVQKYNKQLERLLAQNNLSPPHKKHKDGRSKMDDVTSLKKRYSKHVEDLDFMPIDACRKHLKEVCSGLRVTDLRDITEKINLLNIIAENHLPMEKIMQDIMDIINSKDTPNLSVEILHQNGASHKSHCEKAWQCIVPTLNLWLTQLTGLQDLQGPINQLSFNLMPWKSNTLFEEEDTRPLTVQRIKEALEFLCLETRVSPSEIQTHTAEEISLDHLKSIVAHFQKLFDLNTVSGVFTRMNELYMRLGETCNAMNNMREFLGLDPTCKTSDVVNAVSKLSKARHLLKVEDLPNIMKRLDQYDEFYPAFQSMISELKKLLRVQDMDEIVTAVTALIKFPPY
;
A
#
# COMPACT_ATOMS: atom_id res chain seq x y z
N MET A 1 -47.91 -8.37 -24.36
CA MET A 1 -48.61 -9.63 -24.70
C MET A 1 -48.72 -10.45 -23.42
N ASN A 2 -49.80 -10.27 -22.65
CA ASN A 2 -50.11 -11.08 -21.47
C ASN A 2 -51.59 -11.42 -21.55
N THR A 3 -51.90 -12.62 -22.00
CA THR A 3 -53.25 -13.18 -22.06
C THR A 3 -53.65 -13.62 -20.66
N ARG A 4 -54.55 -12.83 -20.08
CA ARG A 4 -55.32 -13.09 -18.88
C ARG A 4 -56.31 -14.22 -19.19
N VAL A 5 -56.16 -15.37 -18.55
CA VAL A 5 -57.18 -16.42 -18.57
C VAL A 5 -57.98 -16.26 -17.29
N GLU A 6 -59.06 -15.47 -17.39
CA GLU A 6 -60.15 -15.46 -16.41
C GLU A 6 -60.90 -16.79 -16.55
N SER A 7 -60.89 -17.60 -15.49
CA SER A 7 -61.72 -18.80 -15.41
C SER A 7 -63.06 -18.38 -14.79
N GLU A 8 -64.08 -18.25 -15.65
CA GLU A 8 -65.47 -18.06 -15.27
C GLU A 8 -65.96 -19.30 -14.49
N LEU A 9 -66.04 -19.20 -13.16
CA LEU A 9 -66.85 -20.11 -12.35
C LEU A 9 -68.25 -19.53 -12.22
N LEU A 10 -69.13 -19.99 -13.10
CA LEU A 10 -70.56 -19.78 -13.08
C LEU A 10 -71.14 -20.22 -11.72
N SER A 11 -71.64 -19.25 -10.96
CA SER A 11 -72.49 -19.46 -9.80
C SER A 11 -73.84 -20.03 -10.25
N LEU A 12 -73.98 -21.35 -10.26
CA LEU A 12 -75.29 -22.00 -10.34
C LEU A 12 -75.90 -22.04 -8.94
N SER A 13 -76.54 -20.93 -8.55
CA SER A 13 -77.46 -20.89 -7.42
C SER A 13 -78.75 -21.64 -7.78
N GLY A 14 -78.70 -22.98 -7.72
CA GLY A 14 -79.88 -23.83 -7.74
C GLY A 14 -80.53 -23.84 -6.36
N SER A 15 -81.69 -23.21 -6.23
CA SER A 15 -82.55 -23.29 -5.05
C SER A 15 -82.96 -24.75 -4.81
N TYR A 16 -82.26 -25.44 -3.91
CA TYR A 16 -82.66 -26.76 -3.44
C TYR A 16 -83.61 -26.60 -2.25
N ARG A 17 -84.88 -26.85 -2.55
CA ARG A 17 -85.98 -26.97 -1.59
C ARG A 17 -85.63 -28.07 -0.57
N ASN A 18 -85.78 -27.74 0.71
CA ASN A 18 -85.56 -28.63 1.84
C ASN A 18 -86.43 -29.90 1.70
N PRO A 19 -85.86 -31.13 1.58
CA PRO A 19 -86.66 -32.34 1.38
C PRO A 19 -87.28 -32.87 2.69
N TYR A 20 -86.96 -32.29 3.84
CA TYR A 20 -87.42 -32.79 5.15
C TYR A 20 -88.81 -32.29 5.58
N ASP A 21 -89.53 -31.58 4.70
CA ASP A 21 -90.88 -31.05 4.99
C ASP A 21 -92.00 -31.88 4.36
N HIS A 22 -91.97 -33.19 4.62
CA HIS A 22 -93.11 -34.06 4.40
C HIS A 22 -93.36 -34.94 5.63
N GLY A 23 -94.44 -34.59 6.33
CA GLY A 23 -95.32 -35.49 7.10
C GLY A 23 -94.66 -36.43 8.09
N ARG A 24 -94.86 -36.16 9.38
CA ARG A 24 -94.76 -37.18 10.44
C ARG A 24 -95.48 -38.47 9.99
N SER A 25 -94.71 -39.49 9.64
CA SER A 25 -95.17 -40.88 9.61
C SER A 25 -94.67 -41.52 10.90
N GLU A 26 -95.59 -42.00 11.72
CA GLU A 26 -95.34 -42.52 13.08
C GLU A 26 -94.63 -43.90 13.12
N ASP A 27 -93.83 -44.25 12.11
CA ASP A 27 -93.16 -45.56 12.03
C ASP A 27 -91.63 -45.49 11.84
N ASP A 28 -91.03 -44.35 12.18
CA ASP A 28 -89.58 -44.24 12.27
C ASP A 28 -89.09 -44.77 13.62
N SER A 29 -88.53 -45.98 13.60
CA SER A 29 -87.73 -46.50 14.71
C SER A 29 -86.69 -45.45 15.15
N PRO A 30 -86.51 -45.18 16.46
CA PRO A 30 -85.62 -44.13 16.97
C PRO A 30 -84.15 -44.27 16.51
N LYS A 31 -83.78 -45.42 15.94
CA LYS A 31 -82.46 -45.67 15.35
C LYS A 31 -82.25 -45.01 13.98
N THR A 32 -83.29 -44.90 13.14
CA THR A 32 -83.15 -44.39 11.75
C THR A 32 -83.05 -42.85 11.71
N ALA A 33 -83.75 -42.17 12.62
CA ALA A 33 -83.71 -40.71 12.75
C ALA A 33 -82.33 -40.17 13.18
N GLY A 34 -81.60 -40.90 14.03
CA GLY A 34 -80.23 -40.55 14.43
C GLY A 34 -79.25 -40.58 13.26
N VAL A 35 -79.33 -41.62 12.41
CA VAL A 35 -78.45 -41.78 11.24
C VAL A 35 -78.65 -40.68 10.21
N MET A 36 -79.89 -40.20 10.00
CA MET A 36 -80.17 -39.09 9.09
C MET A 36 -79.62 -37.75 9.62
N ALA A 37 -79.69 -37.51 10.93
CA ALA A 37 -79.13 -36.30 11.55
C ALA A 37 -77.59 -36.26 11.43
N ASP A 38 -76.93 -37.40 11.64
CA ASP A 38 -75.48 -37.54 11.52
C ASP A 38 -74.98 -37.28 10.08
N TRP A 39 -75.67 -37.84 9.08
CA TRP A 39 -75.40 -37.55 7.67
C TRP A 39 -75.72 -36.08 7.31
N GLY A 40 -76.71 -35.46 7.94
CA GLY A 40 -77.02 -34.04 7.76
C GLY A 40 -75.87 -33.12 8.15
N ALA A 41 -75.10 -33.45 9.20
CA ALA A 41 -73.91 -32.69 9.59
C ALA A 41 -72.77 -32.80 8.57
N ILE A 42 -72.55 -34.00 8.03
CA ILE A 42 -71.51 -34.25 7.02
C ILE A 42 -71.87 -33.61 5.69
N ASN A 43 -73.13 -33.69 5.28
CA ASN A 43 -73.63 -33.04 4.07
C ASN A 43 -73.46 -31.51 4.11
N ARG A 44 -73.66 -30.87 5.27
CA ARG A 44 -73.39 -29.43 5.42
C ARG A 44 -71.92 -29.08 5.13
N ARG A 45 -70.98 -29.88 5.61
CA ARG A 45 -69.56 -29.65 5.32
C ARG A 45 -69.17 -30.01 3.89
N LEU A 46 -69.74 -31.08 3.33
CA LEU A 46 -69.54 -31.42 1.93
C LEU A 46 -69.96 -30.25 1.04
N MET A 47 -71.13 -29.63 1.33
CA MET A 47 -71.59 -28.44 0.63
C MET A 47 -70.66 -27.22 0.85
N HIS A 48 -70.12 -27.01 2.05
CA HIS A 48 -69.13 -25.95 2.32
C HIS A 48 -67.86 -26.12 1.48
N HIS A 49 -67.49 -27.37 1.19
CA HIS A 49 -66.38 -27.75 0.31
C HIS A 49 -66.78 -27.89 -1.17
N GLY A 50 -68.03 -27.57 -1.54
CA GLY A 50 -68.53 -27.58 -2.92
C GLY A 50 -69.00 -28.94 -3.46
N TYR A 51 -69.15 -29.96 -2.61
CA TYR A 51 -69.62 -31.30 -2.98
C TYR A 51 -71.13 -31.47 -2.80
N GLN A 52 -71.73 -32.40 -3.56
CA GLN A 52 -73.15 -32.75 -3.45
C GLN A 52 -73.46 -33.54 -2.15
N PRO A 53 -74.63 -33.34 -1.53
CA PRO A 53 -75.02 -34.04 -0.31
C PRO A 53 -75.38 -35.51 -0.58
N VAL A 54 -75.05 -36.38 0.37
CA VAL A 54 -75.41 -37.80 0.37
C VAL A 54 -76.86 -37.97 0.83
N MET A 55 -77.71 -38.55 -0.02
CA MET A 55 -79.12 -38.83 0.30
C MET A 55 -79.25 -40.14 1.10
N VAL A 56 -79.98 -40.11 2.22
CA VAL A 56 -80.23 -41.27 3.09
C VAL A 56 -81.72 -41.58 3.10
N PHE A 57 -82.10 -42.84 2.88
CA PHE A 57 -83.49 -43.28 2.83
C PHE A 57 -83.78 -44.33 3.91
N PRO A 58 -84.97 -44.33 4.55
CA PRO A 58 -85.38 -45.39 5.48
C PRO A 58 -85.51 -46.74 4.76
N SER A 59 -85.24 -47.84 5.48
CA SER A 59 -85.25 -49.20 4.91
C SER A 59 -86.58 -49.60 4.25
N GLY A 60 -87.70 -48.99 4.64
CA GLY A 60 -89.03 -49.23 4.06
C GLY A 60 -89.32 -48.50 2.74
N GLN A 61 -88.51 -47.54 2.32
CA GLN A 61 -88.75 -46.71 1.11
C GLN A 61 -87.88 -47.12 -0.11
N LEU A 62 -87.08 -48.19 0.02
CA LEU A 62 -86.15 -48.65 -1.02
C LEU A 62 -86.83 -49.29 -2.25
N GLN A 63 -88.14 -49.55 -2.23
CA GLN A 63 -88.84 -50.22 -3.33
C GLN A 63 -89.17 -49.33 -4.54
N GLU A 64 -89.13 -47.99 -4.41
CA GLU A 64 -89.47 -47.07 -5.52
C GLU A 64 -88.26 -46.32 -6.11
N SER A 65 -87.04 -46.57 -5.62
CA SER A 65 -85.85 -45.87 -6.09
C SER A 65 -85.06 -46.72 -7.07
N HIS A 66 -85.09 -46.35 -8.35
CA HIS A 66 -84.36 -47.00 -9.44
C HIS A 66 -82.83 -47.11 -9.16
N GLY A 67 -82.34 -48.35 -8.96
CA GLY A 67 -81.03 -48.85 -9.38
C GLY A 67 -79.72 -48.29 -8.79
N ALA A 68 -79.72 -47.23 -7.99
CA ALA A 68 -78.48 -46.55 -7.55
C ALA A 68 -78.27 -46.43 -6.04
N ALA A 69 -79.18 -46.95 -5.22
CA ALA A 69 -79.07 -46.90 -3.76
C ALA A 69 -78.19 -48.05 -3.23
N VAL A 70 -77.21 -47.73 -2.38
CA VAL A 70 -76.35 -48.72 -1.71
C VAL A 70 -76.85 -48.93 -0.29
N ALA A 71 -77.25 -50.15 0.03
CA ALA A 71 -77.57 -50.54 1.41
C ALA A 71 -76.26 -50.73 2.19
N LEU A 72 -76.07 -49.92 3.24
CA LEU A 72 -74.91 -50.00 4.11
C LEU A 72 -75.33 -50.47 5.50
N GLU A 73 -74.52 -51.35 6.09
CA GLU A 73 -74.60 -51.64 7.51
C GLU A 73 -74.29 -50.38 8.33
N GLU A 74 -74.91 -50.23 9.50
CA GLU A 74 -74.76 -49.07 10.38
C GLU A 74 -73.29 -48.75 10.71
N LEU A 75 -72.47 -49.78 10.95
CA LEU A 75 -71.04 -49.64 11.19
C LEU A 75 -70.29 -49.09 9.96
N SER A 76 -70.64 -49.58 8.76
CA SER A 76 -70.03 -49.15 7.49
C SER A 76 -70.42 -47.71 7.14
N SER A 77 -71.67 -47.32 7.39
CA SER A 77 -72.15 -45.94 7.26
C SER A 77 -71.38 -44.99 8.18
N LYS A 78 -71.23 -45.35 9.46
CA LYS A 78 -70.47 -44.54 10.43
C LYS A 78 -68.98 -44.44 10.09
N ASN A 79 -68.39 -45.51 9.54
CA ASN A 79 -67.00 -45.48 9.07
C ASN A 79 -66.82 -44.55 7.85
N LEU A 80 -67.76 -44.57 6.90
CA LEU A 80 -67.73 -43.67 5.74
C LEU A 80 -67.89 -42.21 6.17
N GLN A 81 -68.82 -41.95 7.08
CA GLN A 81 -69.04 -40.64 7.69
C GLN A 81 -67.74 -40.09 8.33
N ASN A 82 -67.09 -40.89 9.18
CA ASN A 82 -65.83 -40.53 9.82
C ASN A 82 -64.69 -40.32 8.81
N THR A 83 -64.71 -41.06 7.69
CA THR A 83 -63.68 -40.93 6.65
C THR A 83 -63.86 -39.61 5.88
N LEU A 84 -65.08 -39.27 5.51
CA LEU A 84 -65.40 -37.99 4.85
C LEU A 84 -65.11 -36.80 5.78
N ASP A 85 -65.45 -36.92 7.07
CA ASP A 85 -65.12 -35.94 8.11
C ASP A 85 -63.62 -35.63 8.18
N LYS A 86 -62.81 -36.69 8.28
CA LYS A 86 -61.35 -36.58 8.30
C LYS A 86 -60.80 -35.99 7.00
N LEU A 87 -61.36 -36.38 5.86
CA LEU A 87 -60.91 -35.88 4.55
C LEU A 87 -61.18 -34.38 4.40
N MET A 88 -62.36 -33.90 4.81
CA MET A 88 -62.69 -32.46 4.78
C MET A 88 -61.78 -31.67 5.73
N THR A 89 -61.57 -32.17 6.94
CA THR A 89 -60.67 -31.54 7.93
C THR A 89 -59.23 -31.47 7.41
N GLU A 90 -58.77 -32.54 6.75
CA GLU A 90 -57.44 -32.57 6.13
C GLU A 90 -57.36 -31.63 4.91
N SER A 91 -58.45 -31.46 4.16
CA SER A 91 -58.55 -30.48 3.08
C SER A 91 -58.39 -29.04 3.61
N ASP A 92 -59.12 -28.69 4.66
CA ASP A 92 -59.04 -27.37 5.32
C ASP A 92 -57.62 -27.09 5.85
N ARG A 93 -57.00 -28.11 6.46
CA ARG A 93 -55.61 -28.03 6.96
C ARG A 93 -54.62 -27.80 5.82
N ARG A 94 -54.77 -28.50 4.69
CA ARG A 94 -53.92 -28.31 3.51
C ARG A 94 -54.11 -26.93 2.89
N GLN A 95 -55.34 -26.45 2.78
CA GLN A 95 -55.62 -25.11 2.26
C GLN A 95 -54.97 -24.02 3.12
N SER A 96 -55.04 -24.16 4.44
CA SER A 96 -54.38 -23.25 5.39
C SER A 96 -52.86 -23.26 5.21
N MET A 97 -52.25 -24.44 5.09
CA MET A 97 -50.81 -24.58 4.84
C MET A 97 -50.38 -23.97 3.51
N VAL A 98 -51.17 -24.16 2.45
CA VAL A 98 -50.90 -23.55 1.14
C VAL A 98 -50.97 -22.01 1.24
N GLN A 99 -51.94 -21.48 1.96
CA GLN A 99 -52.06 -20.03 2.16
C GLN A 99 -50.88 -19.47 2.97
N GLU A 100 -50.44 -20.17 4.02
CA GLU A 100 -49.24 -19.81 4.77
C GLU A 100 -47.99 -19.85 3.88
N LEU A 101 -47.82 -20.88 3.07
CA LEU A 101 -46.70 -20.99 2.12
C LEU A 101 -46.69 -19.84 1.10
N ILE A 102 -47.85 -19.46 0.57
CA ILE A 102 -47.97 -18.30 -0.33
C ILE A 102 -47.60 -17.01 0.41
N SER A 103 -48.09 -16.82 1.63
CA SER A 103 -47.76 -15.64 2.45
C SER A 103 -46.27 -15.57 2.80
N SER A 104 -45.65 -16.71 3.08
CA SER A 104 -44.22 -16.83 3.37
C SER A 104 -43.38 -16.56 2.13
N SER A 105 -43.73 -17.18 1.00
CA SER A 105 -43.05 -16.97 -0.29
C SER A 105 -43.11 -15.51 -0.72
N THR A 106 -44.27 -14.86 -0.60
CA THR A 106 -44.40 -13.42 -0.92
C THR A 106 -43.62 -12.53 0.03
N ARG A 107 -43.46 -12.90 1.30
CA ARG A 107 -42.60 -12.18 2.24
C ARG A 107 -41.12 -12.32 1.86
N ILE A 108 -40.66 -13.55 1.62
CA ILE A 108 -39.28 -13.84 1.20
C ILE A 108 -38.96 -13.10 -0.10
N GLN A 109 -39.90 -13.04 -1.04
CA GLN A 109 -39.71 -12.31 -2.29
C GLN A 109 -39.51 -10.81 -2.07
N ARG A 110 -40.30 -10.18 -1.19
CA ARG A 110 -40.11 -8.76 -0.81
C ARG A 110 -38.77 -8.53 -0.13
N ASP A 111 -38.39 -9.38 0.83
CA ASP A 111 -37.12 -9.26 1.54
C ASP A 111 -35.94 -9.39 0.55
N ALA A 112 -36.04 -10.30 -0.43
CA ALA A 112 -35.05 -10.45 -1.49
C ALA A 112 -34.97 -9.22 -2.42
N ASP A 113 -36.10 -8.57 -2.72
CA ASP A 113 -36.13 -7.33 -3.51
C ASP A 113 -35.51 -6.16 -2.73
N GLU A 114 -35.77 -6.04 -1.43
CA GLU A 114 -35.16 -5.02 -0.58
C GLU A 114 -33.64 -5.19 -0.43
N GLU A 115 -33.16 -6.44 -0.33
CA GLU A 115 -31.72 -6.74 -0.34
C GLU A 115 -31.10 -6.41 -1.70
N ARG A 116 -31.77 -6.74 -2.81
CA ARG A 116 -31.31 -6.37 -4.16
C ARG A 116 -31.14 -4.85 -4.30
N GLU A 117 -32.10 -4.06 -3.83
CA GLU A 117 -32.01 -2.59 -3.84
C GLU A 117 -30.91 -2.05 -2.92
N ARG A 118 -30.65 -2.72 -1.78
CA ARG A 118 -29.49 -2.38 -0.94
C ARG A 118 -28.18 -2.66 -1.65
N VAL A 119 -28.02 -3.83 -2.26
CA VAL A 119 -26.81 -4.19 -3.02
C VAL A 119 -26.61 -3.20 -4.16
N TYR A 120 -27.66 -2.87 -4.91
CA TYR A 120 -27.57 -1.88 -6.00
C TYR A 120 -27.07 -0.51 -5.54
N ARG A 121 -27.54 -0.03 -4.37
CA ARG A 121 -27.04 1.22 -3.77
C ARG A 121 -25.56 1.13 -3.42
N HIS A 122 -25.11 0.04 -2.80
CA HIS A 122 -23.70 -0.15 -2.47
C HIS A 122 -22.83 -0.26 -3.74
N GLU A 123 -23.31 -0.92 -4.79
CA GLU A 123 -22.61 -0.98 -6.08
C GLU A 123 -22.47 0.39 -6.76
N MET A 124 -23.44 1.28 -6.58
CA MET A 124 -23.35 2.67 -7.05
C MET A 124 -22.31 3.46 -6.25
N GLU A 125 -22.32 3.36 -4.92
CA GLU A 125 -21.33 4.01 -4.06
C GLU A 125 -19.91 3.52 -4.36
N ILE A 126 -19.72 2.21 -4.55
CA ILE A 126 -18.43 1.63 -4.94
C ILE A 126 -17.97 2.19 -6.29
N ARG A 127 -18.87 2.33 -7.27
CA ARG A 127 -18.52 2.94 -8.57
C ARG A 127 -18.11 4.40 -8.44
N ASP A 128 -18.80 5.17 -7.61
CA ASP A 128 -18.45 6.57 -7.38
C ASP A 128 -17.13 6.72 -6.62
N LEU A 129 -16.87 5.87 -5.63
CA LEU A 129 -15.57 5.82 -4.93
C LEU A 129 -14.44 5.43 -5.87
N LYS A 130 -14.66 4.45 -6.76
CA LYS A 130 -13.67 4.07 -7.80
C LYS A 130 -13.36 5.25 -8.72
N ARG A 131 -14.39 5.99 -9.16
CA ARG A 131 -14.21 7.18 -10.01
C ARG A 131 -13.36 8.24 -9.31
N LYS A 132 -13.70 8.58 -8.06
CA LYS A 132 -12.95 9.54 -7.23
C LYS A 132 -11.50 9.09 -7.02
N LEU A 133 -11.28 7.79 -6.82
CA LEU A 133 -9.94 7.24 -6.69
C LEU A 133 -9.11 7.43 -7.96
N GLU A 134 -9.69 7.18 -9.14
CA GLU A 134 -8.99 7.40 -10.41
C GLU A 134 -8.72 8.88 -10.67
N GLU A 135 -9.65 9.78 -10.31
CA GLU A 135 -9.43 11.23 -10.37
C GLU A 135 -8.27 11.68 -9.46
N GLU A 136 -8.19 11.18 -8.22
CA GLU A 136 -7.09 11.50 -7.31
C GLU A 136 -5.76 10.89 -7.77
N LYS A 137 -5.75 9.68 -8.35
CA LYS A 137 -4.55 9.10 -8.97
C LYS A 137 -4.01 9.98 -10.09
N LEU A 138 -4.87 10.48 -10.96
CA LEU A 138 -4.47 11.38 -12.04
C LEU A 138 -3.86 12.68 -11.51
N LYS A 139 -4.45 13.28 -10.46
CA LYS A 139 -3.89 14.47 -9.80
C LYS A 139 -2.51 14.20 -9.19
N VAL A 140 -2.35 13.06 -8.52
CA VAL A 140 -1.04 12.67 -7.96
C VAL A 140 -0.01 12.50 -9.07
N GLN A 141 -0.37 11.82 -10.16
CA GLN A 141 0.52 11.64 -11.31
C GLN A 141 0.92 12.98 -11.95
N GLU A 142 -0.01 13.94 -12.05
CA GLU A 142 0.28 15.28 -12.54
C GLU A 142 1.24 16.03 -11.60
N MET A 143 1.00 16.00 -10.28
CA MET A 143 1.90 16.61 -9.29
C MET A 143 3.30 15.99 -9.31
N GLU A 144 3.39 14.66 -9.43
CA GLU A 144 4.67 13.96 -9.58
C GLU A 144 5.40 14.36 -10.87
N GLY A 145 4.66 14.52 -11.97
CA GLY A 145 5.19 15.03 -13.24
C GLY A 145 5.78 16.43 -13.11
N VAL A 146 5.06 17.35 -12.44
CA VAL A 146 5.56 18.72 -12.16
C VAL A 146 6.82 18.67 -11.29
N ARG A 147 6.81 17.88 -10.22
CA ARG A 147 7.95 17.74 -9.32
C ARG A 147 9.18 17.17 -10.02
N LEU A 148 8.99 16.24 -10.96
CA LEU A 148 10.07 15.69 -11.77
C LEU A 148 10.69 16.75 -12.69
N MET A 149 9.86 17.58 -13.34
CA MET A 149 10.34 18.69 -14.17
C MET A 149 11.13 19.71 -13.33
N GLU A 150 10.67 20.05 -12.13
CA GLU A 150 11.38 20.93 -11.21
C GLU A 150 12.73 20.33 -10.79
N LEU A 151 12.77 19.04 -10.45
CA LEU A 151 14.00 18.35 -10.08
C LEU A 151 15.01 18.34 -11.23
N GLN A 152 14.54 18.12 -12.47
CA GLN A 152 15.40 18.20 -13.66
C GLN A 152 15.94 19.62 -13.88
N ARG A 153 15.13 20.65 -13.66
CA ARG A 153 15.56 22.05 -13.76
C ARG A 153 16.66 22.35 -12.73
N HIS A 154 16.44 21.99 -11.47
CA HIS A 154 17.44 22.15 -10.42
C HIS A 154 18.72 21.34 -10.69
N GLY A 155 18.60 20.14 -11.26
CA GLY A 155 19.75 19.35 -11.70
C GLY A 155 20.63 20.10 -12.71
N LYS A 156 20.01 20.74 -13.71
CA LYS A 156 20.71 21.56 -14.71
C LYS A 156 21.37 22.79 -14.08
N GLU A 157 20.67 23.48 -13.19
CA GLU A 157 21.21 24.65 -12.46
C GLU A 157 22.44 24.27 -11.61
N VAL A 158 22.38 23.14 -10.89
CA VAL A 158 23.51 22.64 -10.10
C VAL A 158 24.69 22.25 -10.98
N GLN A 159 24.45 21.65 -12.15
CA GLN A 159 25.51 21.29 -13.09
C GLN A 159 26.21 22.54 -13.64
N GLU A 160 25.46 23.57 -13.97
CA GLU A 160 25.99 24.85 -14.43
C GLU A 160 26.76 25.59 -13.33
N LEU A 161 26.27 25.56 -12.09
CA LEU A 161 27.00 26.08 -10.93
C LEU A 161 28.31 25.33 -10.66
N LYS A 162 28.34 24.01 -10.88
CA LYS A 162 29.57 23.22 -10.79
C LYS A 162 30.58 23.65 -11.87
N ARG A 163 30.12 23.83 -13.12
CA ARG A 163 30.96 24.28 -14.24
C ARG A 163 31.58 25.65 -13.95
N THR A 164 30.76 26.62 -13.57
CA THR A 164 31.24 27.98 -13.24
C THR A 164 32.18 27.98 -12.04
N LYS A 165 31.92 27.17 -11.00
CA LYS A 165 32.86 26.99 -9.88
C LYS A 165 34.22 26.46 -10.36
N THR A 166 34.25 25.45 -11.22
CA THR A 166 35.51 24.91 -11.74
C THR A 166 36.29 25.95 -12.55
N GLU A 167 35.59 26.76 -13.35
CA GLU A 167 36.20 27.84 -14.13
C GLU A 167 36.80 28.94 -13.24
N LEU A 168 36.07 29.34 -12.18
CA LEU A 168 36.55 30.32 -11.21
C LEU A 168 37.77 29.81 -10.44
N VAL A 169 37.79 28.53 -10.06
CA VAL A 169 38.95 27.91 -9.40
C VAL A 169 40.17 27.91 -10.33
N ALA A 170 39.98 27.58 -11.61
CA ALA A 170 41.06 27.62 -12.59
C ALA A 170 41.61 29.05 -12.78
N LEU A 171 40.72 30.05 -12.87
CA LEU A 171 41.11 31.45 -12.97
C LEU A 171 41.87 31.92 -11.72
N GLN A 172 41.41 31.53 -10.52
CA GLN A 172 42.08 31.85 -9.27
C GLN A 172 43.51 31.27 -9.24
N MET A 173 43.69 30.03 -9.69
CA MET A 173 45.00 29.40 -9.75
C MET A 173 45.94 30.13 -10.72
N GLN A 174 45.42 30.54 -11.88
CA GLN A 174 46.18 31.33 -12.85
C GLN A 174 46.59 32.70 -12.29
N LEU A 175 45.70 33.37 -11.57
CA LEU A 175 46.00 34.66 -10.93
C LEU A 175 47.04 34.50 -9.82
N GLN A 176 46.96 33.46 -8.99
CA GLN A 176 47.98 33.16 -7.98
C GLN A 176 49.35 32.93 -8.60
N GLN A 177 49.43 32.20 -9.71
CA GLN A 177 50.68 31.99 -10.44
C GLN A 177 51.25 33.33 -10.95
N LYS A 178 50.42 34.20 -11.53
CA LYS A 178 50.84 35.54 -11.97
C LYS A 178 51.33 36.40 -10.82
N VAL A 179 50.68 36.34 -9.65
CA VAL A 179 51.13 37.07 -8.46
C VAL A 179 52.50 36.57 -8.01
N ALA A 180 52.71 35.26 -7.94
CA ALA A 180 54.01 34.68 -7.57
C ALA A 180 55.13 35.12 -8.53
N GLN A 181 54.86 35.11 -9.85
CA GLN A 181 55.81 35.60 -10.85
C GLN A 181 56.17 37.09 -10.65
N ARG A 182 55.18 37.92 -10.32
CA ARG A 182 55.41 39.35 -10.06
C ARG A 182 56.15 39.60 -8.75
N GLU A 183 55.90 38.79 -7.72
CA GLU A 183 56.65 38.86 -6.47
C GLU A 183 58.13 38.51 -6.68
N GLU A 184 58.42 37.47 -7.47
CA GLU A 184 59.78 37.11 -7.85
C GLU A 184 60.48 38.24 -8.62
N GLU A 185 59.82 38.82 -9.62
CA GLU A 185 60.32 39.99 -10.36
C GLU A 185 60.63 41.17 -9.42
N ILE A 186 59.73 41.46 -8.47
CA ILE A 186 59.93 42.50 -7.45
C ILE A 186 61.15 42.18 -6.56
N THR A 187 61.36 40.91 -6.19
CA THR A 187 62.53 40.54 -5.37
C THR A 187 63.84 40.74 -6.12
N ILE A 188 63.89 40.36 -7.41
CA ILE A 188 65.06 40.58 -8.27
C ILE A 188 65.36 42.07 -8.41
N LEU A 189 64.33 42.88 -8.67
CA LEU A 189 64.47 44.33 -8.77
C LEU A 189 64.95 44.94 -7.45
N ARG A 190 64.41 44.50 -6.31
CA ARG A 190 64.86 44.96 -4.98
C ARG A 190 66.33 44.62 -4.71
N GLN A 191 66.77 43.41 -5.04
CA GLN A 191 68.19 43.01 -4.92
C GLN A 191 69.09 43.87 -5.81
N THR A 192 68.62 44.18 -7.03
CA THR A 192 69.36 45.04 -7.96
C THR A 192 69.49 46.47 -7.44
N CYS A 193 68.40 47.05 -6.92
CA CYS A 193 68.44 48.37 -6.28
C CYS A 193 69.38 48.39 -5.06
N GLN A 194 69.31 47.38 -4.18
CA GLN A 194 70.25 47.28 -3.05
C GLN A 194 71.71 47.15 -3.51
N GLY A 195 71.95 46.44 -4.60
CA GLY A 195 73.28 46.35 -5.23
C GLY A 195 73.79 47.71 -5.68
N LEU A 196 72.93 48.51 -6.34
CA LEU A 196 73.26 49.88 -6.77
C LEU A 196 73.47 50.81 -5.57
N ASP A 197 72.60 50.77 -4.56
CA ASP A 197 72.75 51.55 -3.32
C ASP A 197 74.09 51.24 -2.63
N ASN A 198 74.50 49.97 -2.58
CA ASN A 198 75.79 49.58 -2.00
C ASN A 198 76.99 50.10 -2.82
N VAL A 199 76.86 50.20 -4.14
CA VAL A 199 77.89 50.79 -5.02
C VAL A 199 77.94 52.30 -4.82
N ASP A 200 76.80 52.97 -4.72
CA ASP A 200 76.71 54.40 -4.49
C ASP A 200 77.17 54.79 -3.08
N VAL A 201 76.87 54.00 -2.04
CA VAL A 201 77.42 54.22 -0.69
C VAL A 201 78.94 54.09 -0.70
N LYS A 202 79.52 53.07 -1.36
CA LYS A 202 80.98 52.95 -1.51
C LYS A 202 81.58 54.12 -2.29
N ARG A 203 80.88 54.61 -3.31
CA ARG A 203 81.28 55.78 -4.09
C ARG A 203 81.27 57.05 -3.22
N LEU A 204 80.24 57.22 -2.41
CA LEU A 204 80.10 58.32 -1.46
C LEU A 204 81.10 58.24 -0.31
N ASP A 205 81.45 57.05 0.17
CA ASP A 205 82.51 56.86 1.17
C ASP A 205 83.87 57.25 0.61
N ILE A 206 84.20 56.84 -0.63
CA ILE A 206 85.42 57.28 -1.33
C ILE A 206 85.39 58.80 -1.56
N GLU A 207 84.25 59.35 -1.98
CA GLU A 207 84.09 60.79 -2.19
C GLU A 207 84.16 61.58 -0.88
N ASN A 208 83.66 61.03 0.23
CA ASN A 208 83.74 61.61 1.58
C ASN A 208 85.12 61.48 2.22
N ASP A 209 85.88 60.42 1.92
CA ASP A 209 87.27 60.26 2.35
C ASP A 209 88.18 61.27 1.62
N VAL A 210 87.93 61.45 0.31
CA VAL A 210 88.53 62.52 -0.51
C VAL A 210 88.06 63.90 -0.04
N ARG A 211 86.80 64.06 0.38
CA ARG A 211 86.28 65.30 0.99
C ARG A 211 86.93 65.58 2.34
N GLY A 212 87.10 64.57 3.20
CA GLY A 212 87.71 64.69 4.54
C GLY A 212 89.14 65.22 4.51
N HIS A 213 89.85 64.98 3.42
CA HIS A 213 91.19 65.53 3.16
C HIS A 213 91.15 66.95 2.55
N SER A 214 89.98 67.43 2.13
CA SER A 214 89.77 68.71 1.45
C SER A 214 89.05 69.77 2.32
N TRP A 215 88.39 69.38 3.41
CA TRP A 215 87.69 70.31 4.34
C TRP A 215 88.60 71.08 5.32
N LYS A 216 89.80 71.44 4.88
CA LYS A 216 90.56 72.54 5.49
C LYS A 216 90.62 73.80 4.64
N GLN A 217 89.88 73.88 3.52
CA GLN A 217 89.73 75.15 2.83
C GLN A 217 88.38 75.28 2.11
N SER A 218 87.65 76.30 2.56
CA SER A 218 86.65 77.07 1.82
C SER A 218 85.28 76.43 1.60
N ALA A 219 84.31 77.07 2.25
CA ALA A 219 82.90 77.02 1.91
C ALA A 219 82.65 77.54 0.48
N GLU A 220 81.50 77.09 -0.04
CA GLU A 220 80.56 77.86 -0.88
C GLU A 220 80.42 77.44 -2.36
N LYS A 221 79.13 77.18 -2.69
CA LYS A 221 78.50 76.94 -4.00
C LYS A 221 78.64 75.52 -4.59
N ARG A 222 77.54 74.76 -4.53
CA ARG A 222 76.70 74.46 -5.71
C ARG A 222 75.41 73.73 -5.33
N THR A 223 74.31 74.38 -5.68
CA THR A 223 72.95 73.88 -5.84
C THR A 223 72.77 73.14 -7.18
N ALA A 224 71.81 72.20 -7.19
CA ALA A 224 71.13 71.53 -8.31
C ALA A 224 71.91 70.43 -9.08
N PRO A 225 71.43 69.16 -8.99
CA PRO A 225 70.38 68.73 -9.91
C PRO A 225 69.33 67.80 -9.28
N ASP A 226 68.63 68.21 -8.21
CA ASP A 226 67.58 67.37 -7.59
C ASP A 226 66.17 67.63 -8.17
N GLN A 227 65.97 68.75 -8.86
CA GLN A 227 64.67 69.14 -9.43
C GLN A 227 64.25 68.35 -10.68
N ASN A 228 65.19 67.66 -11.36
CA ASN A 228 64.88 66.89 -12.56
C ASN A 228 64.25 65.52 -12.24
N TYR A 229 64.68 64.89 -11.14
CA TYR A 229 64.13 63.60 -10.72
C TYR A 229 62.81 63.76 -9.97
N GLU A 230 62.63 64.82 -9.17
CA GLU A 230 61.35 65.11 -8.53
C GLU A 230 60.25 65.45 -9.55
N SER A 231 60.58 66.20 -10.60
CA SER A 231 59.65 66.48 -11.71
C SER A 231 59.28 65.22 -12.49
N LYS A 232 60.26 64.33 -12.75
CA LYS A 232 60.03 63.03 -13.41
C LYS A 232 59.18 62.08 -12.56
N ILE A 233 59.42 62.05 -11.24
CA ILE A 233 58.64 61.26 -10.29
C ILE A 233 57.21 61.80 -10.20
N PHE A 234 57.04 63.13 -10.21
CA PHE A 234 55.72 63.76 -10.24
C PHE A 234 54.94 63.43 -11.52
N GLU A 235 55.59 63.47 -12.69
CA GLU A 235 55.00 63.06 -13.98
C GLU A 235 54.59 61.58 -13.98
N MET A 236 55.47 60.66 -13.54
CA MET A 236 55.14 59.22 -13.46
C MET A 236 54.02 58.94 -12.46
N GLN A 237 53.95 59.67 -11.34
CA GLN A 237 52.84 59.54 -10.39
C GLN A 237 51.52 60.08 -10.95
N GLN A 238 51.57 61.09 -11.82
CA GLN A 238 50.40 61.62 -12.51
C GLN A 238 49.92 60.66 -13.62
N GLU A 239 50.85 60.01 -14.34
CA GLU A 239 50.55 58.92 -15.28
C GLU A 239 49.94 57.71 -14.60
N LEU A 240 50.48 57.26 -13.45
CA LEU A 240 49.89 56.17 -12.68
C LEU A 240 48.47 56.51 -12.18
N LYS A 241 48.20 57.77 -11.83
CA LYS A 241 46.84 58.23 -11.50
C LYS A 241 45.92 58.26 -12.72
N LYS A 242 46.41 58.66 -13.90
CA LYS A 242 45.63 58.62 -15.16
C LYS A 242 45.32 57.18 -15.59
N LEU A 243 46.30 56.28 -15.55
CA LEU A 243 46.13 54.86 -15.88
C LEU A 243 45.21 54.14 -14.89
N LYS A 244 45.26 54.50 -13.61
CA LYS A 244 44.32 53.97 -12.60
C LYS A 244 42.89 54.46 -12.83
N LYS A 245 42.72 55.74 -13.18
CA LYS A 245 41.42 56.32 -13.55
C LYS A 245 40.88 55.78 -14.88
N GLU A 246 41.77 55.44 -15.82
CA GLU A 246 41.43 54.73 -17.07
C GLU A 246 41.04 53.28 -16.83
N MET A 247 41.68 52.57 -15.89
CA MET A 247 41.27 51.24 -15.44
C MET A 247 39.88 51.28 -14.81
N ASP A 248 39.63 52.26 -13.94
CA ASP A 248 38.33 52.45 -13.30
C ASP A 248 37.24 52.86 -14.31
N SER A 249 37.57 53.61 -15.37
CA SER A 249 36.64 53.93 -16.46
C SER A 249 36.44 52.79 -17.48
N LYS A 250 37.46 51.96 -17.74
CA LYS A 250 37.40 50.81 -18.67
C LYS A 250 36.80 49.55 -18.02
N THR A 251 36.77 49.47 -16.70
CA THR A 251 36.05 48.39 -15.97
C THR A 251 34.53 48.67 -15.92
N LEU A 252 34.09 49.87 -16.29
CA LEU A 252 32.67 50.25 -16.33
C LEU A 252 32.10 50.42 -17.76
N SER A 253 32.88 50.12 -18.82
CA SER A 253 32.43 50.27 -20.22
C SER A 253 32.68 49.05 -21.12
N HIS A 254 32.90 47.86 -20.56
CA HIS A 254 33.03 46.62 -21.35
C HIS A 254 31.94 45.61 -20.99
N VAL A 255 30.68 45.99 -21.20
CA VAL A 255 29.63 45.08 -21.68
C VAL A 255 28.68 45.90 -22.55
N GLY A 256 28.67 45.62 -23.85
CA GLY A 256 27.66 46.15 -24.78
C GLY A 256 28.22 47.08 -25.84
N SER A 257 28.61 46.50 -26.98
CA SER A 257 28.13 46.86 -28.32
C SER A 257 29.19 46.52 -29.38
N GLN A 258 29.02 45.40 -30.06
CA GLN A 258 29.57 45.20 -31.40
C GLN A 258 28.46 44.59 -32.26
N SER A 259 27.83 45.46 -33.06
CA SER A 259 27.20 45.09 -34.31
C SER A 259 28.28 44.75 -35.34
N PRO A 260 28.16 43.69 -36.14
CA PRO A 260 28.99 43.53 -37.32
C PRO A 260 28.36 44.30 -38.48
N THR A 261 29.08 45.28 -39.02
CA THR A 261 28.80 45.90 -40.31
C THR A 261 29.35 45.00 -41.42
N GLU A 262 28.54 44.90 -42.47
CA GLU A 262 28.80 44.31 -43.78
C GLU A 262 30.13 44.77 -44.40
N SER A 263 30.77 43.88 -45.15
CA SER A 263 31.51 44.23 -46.36
C SER A 263 31.66 43.00 -47.26
N GLU A 264 31.40 43.26 -48.54
CA GLU A 264 31.37 42.40 -49.72
C GLU A 264 32.63 41.53 -49.90
N LEU A 265 32.51 40.42 -50.63
CA LEU A 265 33.07 40.30 -51.98
C LEU A 265 32.93 38.87 -52.55
N THR A 266 32.25 38.83 -53.70
CA THR A 266 32.58 38.09 -54.94
C THR A 266 32.44 36.58 -55.05
N ALA A 267 31.71 36.25 -56.12
CA ALA A 267 31.41 34.96 -56.70
C ALA A 267 32.50 34.41 -57.64
N GLY A 268 32.38 33.11 -57.93
CA GLY A 268 33.11 32.33 -58.93
C GLY A 268 33.42 30.95 -58.34
N SER A 269 33.23 29.80 -58.98
CA SER A 269 32.79 29.41 -60.33
C SER A 269 32.37 27.92 -60.24
N GLU A 270 31.64 27.46 -61.25
CA GLU A 270 31.60 26.08 -61.79
C GLU A 270 30.77 24.95 -61.12
N VAL A 271 29.63 24.72 -61.80
CA VAL A 271 28.86 23.49 -62.12
C VAL A 271 29.82 22.38 -62.64
N PRO A 272 29.62 21.04 -62.47
CA PRO A 272 28.48 20.25 -63.03
C PRO A 272 28.15 18.89 -62.31
N PRO A 273 27.40 17.90 -62.89
CA PRO A 273 25.93 17.80 -63.09
C PRO A 273 25.38 16.39 -62.64
N PRO A 274 24.33 15.74 -63.23
CA PRO A 274 22.88 15.97 -63.21
C PRO A 274 22.07 14.65 -62.91
N TYR A 275 20.83 14.56 -63.43
CA TYR A 275 19.82 13.46 -63.45
C TYR A 275 18.71 13.60 -62.40
N ALA A 276 17.41 13.45 -62.68
CA ALA A 276 16.60 13.37 -63.89
C ALA A 276 15.12 13.54 -63.44
N ASP A 277 14.23 13.72 -64.42
CA ASP A 277 12.79 14.01 -64.36
C ASP A 277 11.90 13.15 -63.44
N ILE A 278 10.71 13.68 -63.09
CA ILE A 278 9.38 13.22 -63.58
C ILE A 278 8.23 13.93 -62.82
N ASN A 279 7.22 14.35 -63.59
CA ASN A 279 5.81 14.70 -63.32
C ASN A 279 5.24 14.30 -61.93
N THR A 280 4.25 14.98 -61.30
CA THR A 280 2.88 15.16 -61.78
C THR A 280 2.07 15.99 -60.74
N SER A 281 1.21 16.88 -61.21
CA SER A 281 -0.04 17.42 -60.63
C SER A 281 -0.40 17.20 -59.14
N THR A 282 -0.42 18.27 -58.34
CA THR A 282 -1.40 18.56 -57.24
C THR A 282 -1.12 19.96 -56.65
N SER A 283 -1.60 21.02 -57.30
CA SER A 283 -1.19 22.42 -57.01
C SER A 283 -2.10 23.21 -56.06
N LYS A 284 -3.05 22.56 -55.35
CA LYS A 284 -3.99 23.28 -54.46
C LYS A 284 -3.80 23.01 -52.96
N ASP A 285 -3.39 21.81 -52.54
CA ASP A 285 -3.17 21.52 -51.09
C ASP A 285 -1.84 22.06 -50.52
N ARG A 286 -0.79 22.18 -51.33
CA ARG A 286 0.51 22.72 -50.86
C ARG A 286 0.46 24.20 -50.47
N LYS A 287 -0.54 24.97 -50.89
CA LYS A 287 -0.65 26.41 -50.55
C LYS A 287 -1.33 26.63 -49.19
N THR A 288 -2.33 25.82 -48.85
CA THR A 288 -3.02 25.86 -47.54
C THR A 288 -2.11 25.37 -46.43
N GLU A 289 -1.36 24.28 -46.66
CA GLU A 289 -0.42 23.71 -45.68
C GLU A 289 0.76 24.67 -45.36
N ARG A 290 1.28 25.36 -46.38
CA ARG A 290 2.32 26.39 -46.20
C ARG A 290 1.80 27.66 -45.52
N LYS A 291 0.49 27.93 -45.60
CA LYS A 291 -0.13 29.08 -44.91
C LYS A 291 -0.31 28.75 -43.43
N ILE A 292 -0.83 27.57 -43.11
CA ILE A 292 -1.00 27.08 -41.74
C ILE A 292 0.37 26.98 -41.03
N GLN A 293 1.39 26.40 -41.67
CA GLN A 293 2.75 26.35 -41.09
C GLN A 293 3.39 27.73 -40.86
N LYS A 294 3.08 28.73 -41.68
CA LYS A 294 3.56 30.09 -41.46
C LYS A 294 2.83 30.76 -40.30
N GLU A 295 1.53 30.52 -40.17
CA GLU A 295 0.69 31.07 -39.12
C GLU A 295 1.05 30.47 -37.74
N GLU A 296 1.31 29.16 -37.67
CA GLU A 296 1.84 28.50 -36.46
C GLU A 296 3.24 29.00 -36.07
N LYS A 297 4.13 29.20 -37.05
CA LYS A 297 5.45 29.79 -36.78
C LYS A 297 5.35 31.22 -36.27
N VAL A 298 4.43 32.03 -36.79
CA VAL A 298 4.19 33.40 -36.33
C VAL A 298 3.62 33.40 -34.91
N GLN A 299 2.69 32.50 -34.58
CA GLN A 299 2.17 32.39 -33.22
C GLN A 299 3.24 31.91 -32.22
N SER A 300 4.11 30.99 -32.65
CA SER A 300 5.24 30.52 -31.83
C SER A 300 6.27 31.63 -31.57
N THR A 301 6.65 32.41 -32.59
CA THR A 301 7.55 33.55 -32.40
C THR A 301 6.92 34.69 -31.60
N GLU A 302 5.61 34.90 -31.73
CA GLU A 302 4.89 35.89 -30.92
C GLU A 302 4.82 35.47 -29.44
N LYS A 303 4.64 34.17 -29.16
CA LYS A 303 4.70 33.62 -27.80
C LYS A 303 6.10 33.76 -27.20
N GLN A 304 7.14 33.41 -27.95
CA GLN A 304 8.53 33.61 -27.53
C GLN A 304 8.86 35.10 -27.30
N LEU A 305 8.32 36.00 -28.13
CA LEU A 305 8.48 37.44 -27.93
C LEU A 305 7.83 37.93 -26.62
N LYS A 306 6.66 37.39 -26.26
CA LYS A 306 5.97 37.71 -25.00
C LYS A 306 6.76 37.18 -23.79
N GLU A 307 7.28 35.96 -23.87
CA GLU A 307 8.14 35.36 -22.83
C GLU A 307 9.44 36.15 -22.65
N CYS A 308 10.12 36.52 -23.74
CA CYS A 308 11.32 37.37 -23.67
C CYS A 308 11.02 38.75 -23.06
N LYS A 309 9.87 39.37 -23.38
CA LYS A 309 9.46 40.64 -22.78
C LYS A 309 9.18 40.51 -21.27
N MET A 310 8.62 39.39 -20.81
CA MET A 310 8.42 39.12 -19.39
C MET A 310 9.75 38.92 -18.67
N LEU A 311 10.69 38.19 -19.28
CA LEU A 311 12.03 38.00 -18.74
C LEU A 311 12.80 39.31 -18.63
N ILE A 312 12.71 40.20 -19.63
CA ILE A 312 13.33 41.53 -19.58
C ILE A 312 12.79 42.33 -18.39
N LYS A 313 11.46 42.36 -18.18
CA LYS A 313 10.86 43.04 -17.03
C LYS A 313 11.31 42.45 -15.68
N LEU A 314 11.47 41.14 -15.61
CA LEU A 314 11.97 40.47 -14.41
C LEU A 314 13.43 40.88 -14.12
N LEU A 315 14.29 40.83 -15.15
CA LEU A 315 15.69 41.24 -15.04
C LEU A 315 15.84 42.74 -14.73
N GLU A 316 14.93 43.59 -15.22
CA GLU A 316 14.86 45.00 -14.84
C GLU A 316 14.49 45.16 -13.35
N SER A 317 13.54 44.38 -12.84
CA SER A 317 13.18 44.38 -11.42
C SER A 317 14.30 43.84 -10.51
N GLU A 318 15.03 42.83 -10.97
CA GLU A 318 16.20 42.31 -10.24
C GLU A 318 17.34 43.33 -10.26
N ASN A 319 17.57 44.01 -11.38
CA ASN A 319 18.54 45.11 -11.45
C ASN A 319 18.19 46.29 -10.53
N THR A 320 16.91 46.63 -10.37
CA THR A 320 16.51 47.67 -9.41
C THR A 320 16.71 47.20 -7.97
N GLN A 321 16.41 45.95 -7.67
CA GLN A 321 16.69 45.35 -6.36
C GLN A 321 18.18 45.31 -6.03
N LEU A 322 19.03 44.87 -6.98
CA LEU A 322 20.48 44.84 -6.81
C LEU A 322 21.08 46.25 -6.64
N LYS A 323 20.52 47.27 -7.31
CA LYS A 323 20.89 48.67 -7.07
C LYS A 323 20.56 49.11 -5.65
N LEU A 324 19.36 48.79 -5.14
CA LEU A 324 18.97 49.09 -3.76
C LEU A 324 19.88 48.36 -2.76
N GLU A 325 20.24 47.10 -3.02
CA GLU A 325 21.20 46.37 -2.18
C GLU A 325 22.59 47.03 -2.19
N LEU A 326 23.09 47.45 -3.36
CA LEU A 326 24.36 48.16 -3.47
C LEU A 326 24.36 49.48 -2.69
N GLU A 327 23.24 50.22 -2.71
CA GLU A 327 23.08 51.47 -1.97
C GLU A 327 22.96 51.25 -0.46
N SER A 328 22.41 50.10 -0.03
CA SER A 328 22.32 49.70 1.39
C SER A 328 23.63 49.21 2.00
N ARG A 329 24.64 48.89 1.18
CA ARG A 329 25.93 48.38 1.67
C ARG A 329 26.73 49.47 2.40
N PRO A 330 27.41 49.13 3.52
CA PRO A 330 28.23 50.10 4.25
C PRO A 330 29.31 50.71 3.35
N LYS A 331 29.35 52.04 3.27
CA LYS A 331 30.34 52.76 2.46
C LYS A 331 31.71 52.70 3.12
N PHE A 332 32.78 52.91 2.36
CA PHE A 332 34.16 52.92 2.88
C PHE A 332 34.36 53.91 4.05
N SER A 333 33.57 54.98 4.10
CA SER A 333 33.51 55.91 5.23
C SER A 333 33.02 55.26 6.52
N ASP A 334 32.03 54.37 6.45
CA ASP A 334 31.46 53.68 7.60
C ASP A 334 32.38 52.54 8.04
N TRP A 335 33.04 51.85 7.09
CA TRP A 335 34.14 50.95 7.41
C TRP A 335 35.29 51.68 8.13
N LYS A 336 35.67 52.88 7.70
CA LYS A 336 36.68 53.70 8.40
C LYS A 336 36.23 54.11 9.81
N LYS A 337 34.95 54.43 10.02
CA LYS A 337 34.41 54.72 11.35
C LYS A 337 34.46 53.48 12.24
N VAL A 338 34.03 52.32 11.73
CA VAL A 338 34.12 51.02 12.42
C VAL A 338 35.58 50.64 12.70
N GLN A 339 36.50 50.90 11.78
CA GLN A 339 37.94 50.65 11.98
C GLN A 339 38.53 51.56 13.08
N LYS A 340 38.10 52.83 13.15
CA LYS A 340 38.51 53.74 14.22
C LYS A 340 37.92 53.34 15.57
N TYR A 341 36.65 52.94 15.59
CA TYR A 341 35.96 52.43 16.76
C TYR A 341 36.59 51.11 17.26
N ASN A 342 36.92 50.19 16.35
CA ASN A 342 37.67 48.97 16.66
C ASN A 342 39.06 49.28 17.19
N LYS A 343 39.78 50.26 16.64
CA LYS A 343 41.06 50.70 17.24
C LYS A 343 40.90 51.30 18.64
N GLN A 344 39.78 51.96 18.93
CA GLN A 344 39.48 52.43 20.29
C GLN A 344 39.15 51.26 21.22
N LEU A 345 38.36 50.27 20.76
CA LEU A 345 38.08 49.03 21.48
C LEU A 345 39.35 48.21 21.71
N GLU A 346 40.24 48.09 20.73
CA GLU A 346 41.54 47.42 20.85
C GLU A 346 42.44 48.12 21.88
N ARG A 347 42.41 49.46 21.94
CA ARG A 347 43.12 50.21 22.99
C ARG A 347 42.53 49.98 24.36
N LEU A 348 41.20 49.95 24.48
CA LEU A 348 40.51 49.63 25.74
C LEU A 348 40.77 48.18 26.16
N LEU A 349 40.78 47.23 25.23
CA LEU A 349 41.11 45.82 25.48
C LEU A 349 42.58 45.66 25.85
N ALA A 350 43.49 46.41 25.22
CA ALA A 350 44.91 46.42 25.59
C ALA A 350 45.15 47.04 26.98
N GLN A 351 44.42 48.10 27.35
CA GLN A 351 44.44 48.67 28.70
C GLN A 351 43.87 47.71 29.76
N ASN A 352 42.97 46.81 29.36
CA ASN A 352 42.37 45.77 30.21
C ASN A 352 43.02 44.38 30.05
N ASN A 353 44.20 44.27 29.42
CA ASN A 353 44.95 43.02 29.21
C ASN A 353 44.22 41.89 28.46
N LEU A 354 43.33 42.20 27.51
CA LEU A 354 42.52 41.24 26.74
C LEU A 354 42.84 41.20 25.23
N SER A 355 44.03 41.64 24.78
CA SER A 355 44.33 41.76 23.34
C SER A 355 44.90 40.48 22.70
N PRO A 356 44.49 40.07 21.47
CA PRO A 356 44.97 38.85 20.81
C PRO A 356 46.43 38.97 20.31
N PRO A 357 47.23 37.89 20.33
CA PRO A 357 48.66 37.97 20.03
C PRO A 357 48.95 38.20 18.54
N HIS A 358 49.67 39.28 18.23
CA HIS A 358 50.26 39.56 16.91
C HIS A 358 51.70 39.04 16.81
N LYS A 359 52.03 38.43 15.66
CA LYS A 359 53.35 37.86 15.33
C LYS A 359 54.44 38.93 15.24
N LYS A 360 55.52 38.80 16.01
CA LYS A 360 56.83 39.40 15.71
C LYS A 360 57.97 38.37 15.90
N HIS A 361 59.01 38.56 15.10
CA HIS A 361 60.19 37.70 14.92
C HIS A 361 61.16 37.69 16.13
N LYS A 362 61.86 36.55 16.24
CA LYS A 362 63.07 36.14 16.97
C LYS A 362 63.85 37.21 17.78
N ASP A 363 64.12 36.91 19.06
CA ASP A 363 65.47 36.64 19.59
C ASP A 363 65.45 36.23 21.08
N GLY A 364 66.42 35.41 21.49
CA GLY A 364 66.84 35.31 22.91
C GLY A 364 66.36 34.07 23.69
N ARG A 365 67.30 33.43 24.38
CA ARG A 365 67.22 32.13 25.07
C ARG A 365 66.51 32.17 26.45
N SER A 366 65.79 31.07 26.72
CA SER A 366 65.64 30.32 27.99
C SER A 366 65.01 30.99 29.22
N LYS A 367 63.80 30.56 29.60
CA LYS A 367 63.52 29.66 30.76
C LYS A 367 62.01 29.36 30.89
N MET A 368 61.70 28.07 31.07
CA MET A 368 60.60 27.42 31.82
C MET A 368 59.93 28.38 32.84
N ASP A 369 58.61 28.54 32.98
CA ASP A 369 57.48 27.60 32.89
C ASP A 369 56.16 28.35 32.59
N ASP A 370 55.16 27.55 32.20
CA ASP A 370 53.72 27.80 32.30
C ASP A 370 53.01 28.61 31.19
N VAL A 371 52.65 27.93 30.10
CA VAL A 371 51.60 28.40 29.17
C VAL A 371 50.68 27.25 28.80
N THR A 372 49.63 27.12 29.60
CA THR A 372 48.38 26.49 29.19
C THR A 372 47.80 27.28 27.99
N SER A 373 47.56 26.58 26.88
CA SER A 373 46.58 26.95 25.84
C SER A 373 46.94 28.00 24.77
N LEU A 374 48.05 27.81 24.03
CA LEU A 374 48.10 28.26 22.63
C LEU A 374 48.19 27.03 21.70
N LYS A 375 47.06 26.65 21.08
CA LYS A 375 47.01 25.66 19.99
C LYS A 375 47.82 26.19 18.80
N LYS A 376 49.14 26.00 18.82
CA LYS A 376 49.98 26.04 17.59
C LYS A 376 49.48 24.91 16.69
N ARG A 377 48.81 25.28 15.59
CA ARG A 377 48.50 24.33 14.53
C ARG A 377 49.81 24.10 13.77
N TYR A 378 50.50 23.03 14.13
CA TYR A 378 51.61 22.52 13.34
C TYR A 378 51.06 22.01 12.00
N SER A 379 51.88 22.08 10.94
CA SER A 379 51.54 21.47 9.65
C SER A 379 51.23 19.99 9.88
N LYS A 380 50.22 19.48 9.18
CA LYS A 380 49.78 18.07 9.28
C LYS A 380 50.21 17.26 8.06
N HIS A 381 51.06 17.82 7.21
CA HIS A 381 51.59 17.13 6.04
C HIS A 381 52.65 16.12 6.50
N VAL A 382 52.62 14.93 5.89
CA VAL A 382 53.51 13.82 6.24
C VAL A 382 54.99 14.21 6.02
N GLU A 383 55.26 15.06 5.04
CA GLU A 383 56.59 15.57 4.70
C GLU A 383 57.20 16.48 5.79
N ASP A 384 56.37 17.10 6.64
CA ASP A 384 56.80 18.01 7.70
C ASP A 384 57.03 17.30 9.05
N LEU A 385 56.85 15.97 9.12
CA LEU A 385 56.94 15.18 10.35
C LEU A 385 58.31 15.29 11.03
N ASP A 386 59.38 15.34 10.25
CA ASP A 386 60.76 15.45 10.75
C ASP A 386 61.03 16.79 11.43
N PHE A 387 60.27 17.83 11.08
CA PHE A 387 60.40 19.18 11.64
C PHE A 387 59.37 19.47 12.75
N MET A 388 58.49 18.52 13.06
CA MET A 388 57.50 18.65 14.12
C MET A 388 58.09 18.32 15.50
N PRO A 389 57.70 19.06 16.56
CA PRO A 389 58.05 18.70 17.94
C PRO A 389 57.52 17.30 18.29
N ILE A 390 58.35 16.49 18.95
CA ILE A 390 58.05 15.10 19.32
C ILE A 390 56.74 14.98 20.10
N ASP A 391 56.42 15.95 20.96
CA ASP A 391 55.17 15.97 21.73
C ASP A 391 53.93 16.19 20.87
N ALA A 392 54.05 16.98 19.79
CA ALA A 392 52.99 17.17 18.83
C ALA A 392 52.78 15.88 18.02
N CYS A 393 53.85 15.22 17.60
CA CYS A 393 53.78 13.92 16.91
C CYS A 393 53.12 12.86 17.81
N ARG A 394 53.54 12.74 19.07
CA ARG A 394 52.93 11.83 20.06
C ARG A 394 51.45 12.12 20.29
N LYS A 395 51.06 13.40 20.27
CA LYS A 395 49.66 13.80 20.39
C LYS A 395 48.84 13.37 19.17
N HIS A 396 49.33 13.60 17.95
CA HIS A 396 48.64 13.16 16.73
C HIS A 396 48.58 11.63 16.65
N LEU A 397 49.65 10.95 17.07
CA LEU A 397 49.68 9.49 17.15
C LEU A 397 48.64 8.97 18.16
N LYS A 398 48.56 9.56 19.36
CA LYS A 398 47.53 9.23 20.35
C LYS A 398 46.11 9.51 19.83
N GLU A 399 45.91 10.61 19.10
CA GLU A 399 44.63 10.93 18.46
C GLU A 399 44.27 9.86 17.41
N VAL A 400 45.21 9.44 16.56
CA VAL A 400 45.03 8.36 15.58
C VAL A 400 44.74 7.02 16.27
N CYS A 401 45.48 6.64 17.30
CA CYS A 401 45.23 5.42 18.08
C CYS A 401 43.87 5.46 18.77
N SER A 402 43.47 6.61 19.31
CA SER A 402 42.15 6.78 19.93
C SER A 402 41.02 6.69 18.90
N GLY A 403 41.23 7.23 17.70
CA GLY A 403 40.27 7.15 16.59
C GLY A 403 40.13 5.74 16.03
N LEU A 404 41.24 5.01 15.90
CA LEU A 404 41.29 3.63 15.44
C LEU A 404 40.94 2.60 16.55
N ARG A 405 40.82 3.05 17.81
CA ARG A 405 40.63 2.22 19.01
C ARG A 405 41.71 1.14 19.17
N VAL A 406 42.96 1.53 18.95
CA VAL A 406 44.13 0.65 19.02
C VAL A 406 44.95 0.99 20.25
N THR A 407 45.33 -0.02 21.04
CA THR A 407 46.13 0.13 22.27
C THR A 407 47.63 -0.05 22.04
N ASP A 408 48.03 -0.82 21.02
CA ASP A 408 49.42 -1.04 20.62
C ASP A 408 49.72 -0.43 19.25
N LEU A 409 50.79 0.37 19.15
CA LEU A 409 51.18 1.04 17.90
C LEU A 409 51.47 0.07 16.75
N ARG A 410 51.82 -1.18 17.06
CA ARG A 410 52.09 -2.23 16.06
C ARG A 410 50.83 -2.64 15.29
N ASP A 411 49.66 -2.53 15.91
CA ASP A 411 48.39 -2.99 15.33
C ASP A 411 47.75 -1.91 14.43
N ILE A 412 48.33 -0.70 14.38
CA ILE A 412 47.81 0.41 13.55
C ILE A 412 47.75 0.01 12.08
N THR A 413 48.83 -0.58 11.56
CA THR A 413 48.92 -0.97 10.15
C THR A 413 47.87 -2.03 9.82
N GLU A 414 47.69 -3.02 10.68
CA GLU A 414 46.70 -4.09 10.49
C GLU A 414 45.26 -3.53 10.55
N LYS A 415 44.99 -2.61 11.48
CA LYS A 415 43.69 -1.94 11.60
C LYS A 415 43.37 -1.03 10.40
N ILE A 416 44.37 -0.30 9.90
CA ILE A 416 44.24 0.55 8.71
C ILE A 416 44.02 -0.32 7.47
N ASN A 417 44.75 -1.43 7.33
CA ASN A 417 44.54 -2.38 6.25
C ASN A 417 43.13 -2.99 6.30
N LEU A 418 42.63 -3.36 7.48
CA LEU A 418 41.25 -3.80 7.66
C LEU A 418 40.23 -2.73 7.25
N LEU A 419 40.44 -1.47 7.62
CA LEU A 419 39.58 -0.36 7.19
C LEU A 419 39.65 -0.14 5.67
N ASN A 420 40.82 -0.32 5.07
CA ASN A 420 40.99 -0.20 3.63
C ASN A 420 40.29 -1.35 2.90
N ILE A 421 40.38 -2.58 3.40
CA ILE A 421 39.61 -3.73 2.90
C ILE A 421 38.11 -3.48 3.02
N ILE A 422 37.64 -2.90 4.13
CA ILE A 422 36.22 -2.55 4.31
C ILE A 422 35.81 -1.45 3.30
N ALA A 423 36.66 -0.45 3.07
CA ALA A 423 36.40 0.63 2.11
C ALA A 423 36.39 0.12 0.66
N GLU A 424 37.31 -0.76 0.29
CA GLU A 424 37.36 -1.40 -1.04
C GLU A 424 36.14 -2.28 -1.29
N ASN A 425 35.67 -3.00 -0.27
CA ASN A 425 34.49 -3.87 -0.36
C ASN A 425 33.16 -3.12 -0.19
N HIS A 426 33.18 -1.82 0.12
CA HIS A 426 31.96 -1.01 0.26
C HIS A 426 31.15 -0.95 -1.04
N LEU A 427 31.80 -0.64 -2.17
CA LEU A 427 31.10 -0.54 -3.47
C LEU A 427 30.46 -1.88 -3.91
N PRO A 428 31.18 -3.02 -3.86
CA PRO A 428 30.57 -4.33 -4.13
C PRO A 428 29.41 -4.66 -3.18
N MET A 429 29.55 -4.36 -1.89
CA MET A 429 28.50 -4.60 -0.88
C MET A 429 27.26 -3.74 -1.13
N GLU A 430 27.46 -2.46 -1.46
CA GLU A 430 26.39 -1.53 -1.82
C GLU A 430 25.66 -1.97 -3.10
N LYS A 431 26.40 -2.48 -4.10
CA LYS A 431 25.80 -3.07 -5.30
C LYS A 431 24.94 -4.28 -4.98
N ILE A 432 25.42 -5.21 -4.16
CA ILE A 432 24.65 -6.39 -3.73
C ILE A 432 23.39 -5.95 -2.95
N MET A 433 23.50 -4.96 -2.07
CA MET A 433 22.36 -4.42 -1.34
C MET A 433 21.33 -3.78 -2.27
N GLN A 434 21.78 -3.06 -3.30
CA GLN A 434 20.90 -2.48 -4.31
C GLN A 434 20.21 -3.58 -5.14
N ASP A 435 20.95 -4.60 -5.58
CA ASP A 435 20.38 -5.74 -6.32
C ASP A 435 19.30 -6.46 -5.48
N ILE A 436 19.56 -6.68 -4.18
CA ILE A 436 18.56 -7.27 -3.26
C ILE A 436 17.35 -6.35 -3.08
N MET A 437 17.56 -5.03 -2.98
CA MET A 437 16.47 -4.06 -2.89
C MET A 437 15.62 -4.03 -4.15
N ASP A 438 16.23 -4.16 -5.33
CA ASP A 438 15.49 -4.23 -6.59
C ASP A 438 14.63 -5.50 -6.65
N ILE A 439 15.11 -6.63 -6.09
CA ILE A 439 14.30 -7.85 -5.93
C ILE A 439 13.15 -7.63 -4.94
N ILE A 440 13.40 -7.04 -3.77
CA ILE A 440 12.37 -6.80 -2.73
C ILE A 440 11.31 -5.80 -3.21
N ASN A 441 11.68 -4.82 -4.04
CA ASN A 441 10.76 -3.82 -4.58
C ASN A 441 10.10 -4.26 -5.90
N SER A 442 10.38 -5.47 -6.36
CA SER A 442 9.77 -6.01 -7.59
C SER A 442 8.28 -6.28 -7.37
N LYS A 443 7.47 -6.00 -8.40
CA LYS A 443 6.00 -6.06 -8.32
C LYS A 443 5.42 -7.44 -7.96
N ASP A 444 6.20 -8.50 -8.14
CA ASP A 444 5.80 -9.88 -7.93
C ASP A 444 6.23 -10.45 -6.57
N THR A 445 6.92 -9.66 -5.73
CA THR A 445 7.35 -10.11 -4.40
C THR A 445 6.27 -9.87 -3.33
N PRO A 446 6.01 -10.84 -2.44
CA PRO A 446 5.04 -10.66 -1.37
C PRO A 446 5.50 -9.53 -0.42
N ASN A 447 4.69 -8.48 -0.31
CA ASN A 447 4.98 -7.33 0.55
C ASN A 447 5.05 -7.77 2.02
N LEU A 448 6.12 -7.38 2.72
CA LEU A 448 6.21 -7.54 4.17
C LEU A 448 5.13 -6.69 4.86
N SER A 449 4.29 -7.30 5.67
CA SER A 449 3.35 -6.58 6.52
C SER A 449 4.11 -5.67 7.49
N VAL A 450 3.63 -4.43 7.66
CA VAL A 450 4.23 -3.38 8.50
C VAL A 450 4.43 -3.83 9.96
N GLU A 451 3.71 -4.85 10.41
CA GLU A 451 3.79 -5.42 11.76
C GLU A 451 5.11 -6.19 12.02
N ILE A 452 5.69 -6.86 11.02
CA ILE A 452 6.92 -7.66 11.19
C ILE A 452 8.16 -6.75 11.26
N LEU A 453 8.14 -5.61 10.56
CA LEU A 453 9.20 -4.60 10.61
C LEU A 453 9.40 -4.00 12.00
N HIS A 454 8.36 -4.03 12.85
CA HIS A 454 8.42 -3.47 14.20
C HIS A 454 8.97 -4.44 15.26
N GLN A 455 8.93 -5.76 15.02
CA GLN A 455 9.32 -6.75 16.04
C GLN A 455 10.83 -7.01 16.10
N ASN A 456 11.55 -6.87 14.98
CA ASN A 456 13.01 -7.13 14.92
C ASN A 456 13.88 -5.87 15.14
N GLY A 457 13.28 -4.75 15.55
CA GLY A 457 13.85 -3.41 15.44
C GLY A 457 14.60 -2.85 16.65
N ALA A 458 15.14 -3.66 17.57
CA ALA A 458 15.84 -3.12 18.75
C ALA A 458 17.33 -2.83 18.52
N SER A 459 18.05 -3.63 17.73
CA SER A 459 19.51 -3.46 17.54
C SER A 459 19.92 -2.90 16.16
N HIS A 460 19.12 -3.14 15.12
CA HIS A 460 19.47 -2.78 13.73
C HIS A 460 19.02 -1.37 13.30
N LYS A 461 18.15 -0.73 14.12
CA LYS A 461 17.50 0.54 13.79
C LYS A 461 18.45 1.75 13.87
N SER A 462 19.57 1.64 14.58
CA SER A 462 20.52 2.74 14.81
C SER A 462 21.62 2.89 13.77
N HIS A 463 21.87 1.86 12.93
CA HIS A 463 23.06 1.81 12.07
C HIS A 463 22.78 1.63 10.57
N CYS A 464 21.54 1.40 10.16
CA CYS A 464 21.17 1.27 8.74
C CYS A 464 20.25 2.40 8.28
N GLU A 465 20.48 2.89 7.06
CA GLU A 465 19.57 3.81 6.37
C GLU A 465 18.17 3.20 6.28
N LYS A 466 17.12 4.05 6.33
CA LYS A 466 15.71 3.62 6.34
C LYS A 466 15.38 2.63 5.20
N ALA A 467 16.05 2.76 4.05
CA ALA A 467 15.88 1.90 2.90
C ALA A 467 16.40 0.47 3.14
N TRP A 468 17.45 0.27 3.93
CA TRP A 468 18.10 -1.05 4.12
C TRP A 468 17.60 -1.80 5.36
N GLN A 469 16.76 -1.15 6.17
CA GLN A 469 16.19 -1.73 7.39
C GLN A 469 15.27 -2.92 7.10
N CYS A 470 14.67 -2.99 5.90
CA CYS A 470 13.80 -4.08 5.50
C CYS A 470 14.55 -5.30 4.94
N ILE A 471 15.82 -5.18 4.53
CA ILE A 471 16.54 -6.25 3.84
C ILE A 471 16.70 -7.48 4.74
N VAL A 472 17.33 -7.32 5.91
CA VAL A 472 17.60 -8.45 6.83
C VAL A 472 16.31 -9.12 7.32
N PRO A 473 15.28 -8.39 7.79
CA PRO A 473 14.00 -9.00 8.16
C PRO A 473 13.34 -9.76 7.00
N THR A 474 13.39 -9.21 5.77
CA THR A 474 12.79 -9.84 4.59
C THR A 474 13.52 -11.13 4.21
N LEU A 475 14.85 -11.12 4.21
CA LEU A 475 15.66 -12.31 3.93
C LEU A 475 15.47 -13.39 4.99
N ASN A 476 15.36 -13.02 6.27
CA ASN A 476 15.06 -13.99 7.34
C ASN A 476 13.66 -14.59 7.18
N LEU A 477 12.68 -13.79 6.76
CA LEU A 477 11.34 -14.30 6.46
C LEU A 477 11.39 -15.28 5.29
N TRP A 478 12.06 -14.94 4.18
CA TRP A 478 12.20 -15.82 3.02
C TRP A 478 12.95 -17.10 3.37
N LEU A 479 13.99 -17.02 4.21
CA LEU A 479 14.69 -18.19 4.72
C LEU A 479 13.74 -19.09 5.52
N THR A 480 12.93 -18.51 6.41
CA THR A 480 11.94 -19.25 7.22
C THR A 480 10.85 -19.87 6.35
N GLN A 481 10.42 -19.17 5.29
CA GLN A 481 9.46 -19.69 4.32
C GLN A 481 10.07 -20.84 3.51
N LEU A 482 11.32 -20.72 3.07
CA LEU A 482 12.05 -21.77 2.35
C LEU A 482 12.24 -23.02 3.21
N THR A 483 12.58 -22.86 4.49
CA THR A 483 12.66 -24.00 5.43
C THR A 483 11.28 -24.61 5.66
N GLY A 484 10.24 -23.78 5.81
CA GLY A 484 8.87 -24.26 5.95
C GLY A 484 8.36 -25.03 4.72
N LEU A 485 8.84 -24.70 3.51
CA LEU A 485 8.54 -25.50 2.31
C LEU A 485 9.16 -26.91 2.40
N GLN A 486 10.39 -27.03 2.90
CA GLN A 486 11.02 -28.34 3.12
C GLN A 486 10.26 -29.15 4.17
N ASP A 487 9.79 -28.51 5.24
CA ASP A 487 8.99 -29.17 6.28
C ASP A 487 7.63 -29.67 5.75
N LEU A 488 7.09 -29.06 4.69
CA LEU A 488 5.84 -29.51 4.03
C LEU A 488 6.01 -30.78 3.19
N GLN A 489 7.24 -31.15 2.80
CA GLN A 489 7.51 -32.35 2.01
C GLN A 489 7.06 -33.63 2.73
N GLY A 490 7.36 -33.75 4.02
CA GLY A 490 7.01 -34.92 4.84
C GLY A 490 5.48 -35.12 4.96
N PRO A 491 4.72 -34.11 5.40
CA PRO A 491 3.26 -34.16 5.45
C PRO A 491 2.60 -34.45 4.10
N ILE A 492 3.11 -33.89 2.99
CA ILE A 492 2.54 -34.16 1.66
C ILE A 492 2.84 -35.61 1.23
N ASN A 493 4.03 -36.14 1.51
CA ASN A 493 4.34 -37.55 1.27
C ASN A 493 3.46 -38.46 2.12
N GLN A 494 3.22 -38.12 3.40
CA GLN A 494 2.32 -38.86 4.27
C GLN A 494 0.86 -38.80 3.79
N LEU A 495 0.41 -37.63 3.33
CA LEU A 495 -0.91 -37.45 2.73
C LEU A 495 -1.05 -38.29 1.46
N SER A 496 -0.02 -38.30 0.61
CA SER A 496 0.00 -39.14 -0.60
C SER A 496 -0.07 -40.62 -0.26
N PHE A 497 0.64 -41.07 0.76
CA PHE A 497 0.57 -42.47 1.22
C PHE A 497 -0.82 -42.82 1.75
N ASN A 498 -1.47 -41.90 2.47
CA ASN A 498 -2.81 -42.10 3.00
C ASN A 498 -3.89 -42.11 1.90
N LEU A 499 -3.75 -41.26 0.88
CA LEU A 499 -4.72 -41.13 -0.21
C LEU A 499 -4.52 -42.18 -1.31
N MET A 500 -3.26 -42.62 -1.55
CA MET A 500 -2.91 -43.59 -2.59
C MET A 500 -1.93 -44.65 -2.06
N PRO A 501 -2.33 -45.55 -1.14
CA PRO A 501 -1.43 -46.58 -0.56
C PRO A 501 -0.85 -47.57 -1.59
N TRP A 502 -1.48 -47.68 -2.76
CA TRP A 502 -1.03 -48.56 -3.85
C TRP A 502 0.07 -47.96 -4.73
N LYS A 503 0.39 -46.67 -4.57
CA LYS A 503 1.54 -46.05 -5.22
C LYS A 503 2.71 -46.07 -4.24
N SER A 504 3.67 -46.96 -4.48
CA SER A 504 4.85 -47.16 -3.60
C SER A 504 5.86 -46.02 -3.65
N ASN A 505 5.70 -45.03 -4.54
CA ASN A 505 6.61 -43.90 -4.67
C ASN A 505 6.11 -42.70 -3.85
N THR A 506 6.98 -42.16 -3.00
CA THR A 506 6.80 -40.83 -2.43
C THR A 506 6.79 -39.79 -3.56
N LEU A 507 5.88 -38.82 -3.50
CA LEU A 507 5.79 -37.74 -4.51
C LEU A 507 7.09 -36.94 -4.61
N PHE A 508 7.83 -36.88 -3.51
CA PHE A 508 9.18 -36.36 -3.45
C PHE A 508 10.12 -37.51 -3.04
N GLU A 509 11.04 -37.89 -3.92
CA GLU A 509 12.09 -38.87 -3.64
C GLU A 509 13.15 -38.27 -2.71
N GLU A 510 13.67 -39.06 -1.76
CA GLU A 510 14.68 -38.61 -0.78
C GLU A 510 16.06 -38.30 -1.42
N GLU A 511 16.32 -38.78 -2.64
CA GLU A 511 17.58 -38.60 -3.36
C GLU A 511 17.60 -37.42 -4.35
N ASP A 512 16.50 -36.69 -4.49
CA ASP A 512 16.41 -35.62 -5.48
C ASP A 512 17.18 -34.38 -4.96
N THR A 513 18.43 -34.22 -5.39
CA THR A 513 19.29 -33.04 -5.12
C THR A 513 18.70 -31.71 -5.60
N ARG A 514 17.52 -31.74 -6.21
CA ARG A 514 16.81 -30.56 -6.73
C ARG A 514 16.10 -29.83 -5.60
N PRO A 515 16.30 -28.51 -5.47
CA PRO A 515 15.62 -27.71 -4.45
C PRO A 515 14.10 -27.79 -4.63
N LEU A 516 13.39 -27.98 -3.52
CA LEU A 516 11.94 -28.03 -3.49
C LEU A 516 11.39 -26.63 -3.80
N THR A 517 10.68 -26.49 -4.92
CA THR A 517 10.07 -25.22 -5.33
C THR A 517 8.57 -25.23 -5.08
N VAL A 518 7.99 -24.03 -4.89
CA VAL A 518 6.52 -23.86 -4.74
C VAL A 518 5.77 -24.45 -5.92
N GLN A 519 6.33 -24.34 -7.13
CA GLN A 519 5.74 -24.91 -8.33
C GLN A 519 5.67 -26.45 -8.26
N ARG A 520 6.71 -27.13 -7.74
CA ARG A 520 6.67 -28.59 -7.54
C ARG A 520 5.66 -29.01 -6.49
N ILE A 521 5.55 -28.27 -5.39
CA ILE A 521 4.53 -28.52 -4.36
C ILE A 521 3.14 -28.33 -4.95
N LYS A 522 2.94 -27.28 -5.74
CA LYS A 522 1.68 -27.01 -6.44
C LYS A 522 1.34 -28.13 -7.42
N GLU A 523 2.29 -28.59 -8.23
CA GLU A 523 2.10 -29.71 -9.16
C GLU A 523 1.77 -31.01 -8.41
N ALA A 524 2.45 -31.29 -7.29
CA ALA A 524 2.17 -32.45 -6.45
C ALA A 524 0.78 -32.37 -5.81
N LEU A 525 0.37 -31.20 -5.33
CA LEU A 525 -0.97 -30.97 -4.77
C LEU A 525 -2.04 -30.99 -5.86
N GLU A 526 -1.78 -30.43 -7.03
CA GLU A 526 -2.67 -30.52 -8.19
C GLU A 526 -2.82 -31.98 -8.62
N PHE A 527 -1.76 -32.78 -8.59
CA PHE A 527 -1.84 -34.23 -8.81
C PHE A 527 -2.70 -34.94 -7.75
N LEU A 528 -2.62 -34.53 -6.48
CA LEU A 528 -3.47 -35.07 -5.40
C LEU A 528 -4.93 -34.59 -5.48
N CYS A 529 -5.16 -33.36 -5.97
CA CYS A 529 -6.46 -32.70 -6.06
C CYS A 529 -7.18 -32.96 -7.38
N LEU A 530 -6.46 -33.33 -8.44
CA LEU A 530 -7.05 -33.87 -9.66
C LEU A 530 -7.85 -35.08 -9.22
N GLU A 531 -9.17 -34.92 -9.29
CA GLU A 531 -10.18 -35.92 -9.06
C GLU A 531 -10.01 -37.00 -10.13
N THR A 532 -8.91 -37.75 -10.01
CA THR A 532 -8.64 -38.92 -10.81
C THR A 532 -9.54 -39.96 -10.19
N ARG A 533 -10.82 -39.94 -10.59
CA ARG A 533 -11.54 -41.18 -10.80
C ARG A 533 -10.60 -42.00 -11.65
N VAL A 534 -9.90 -42.92 -11.00
CA VAL A 534 -8.96 -43.82 -11.65
C VAL A 534 -9.72 -44.39 -12.85
N SER A 535 -9.33 -43.97 -14.05
CA SER A 535 -9.90 -44.54 -15.25
C SER A 535 -9.52 -46.02 -15.24
N PRO A 536 -10.44 -46.97 -15.53
CA PRO A 536 -10.15 -48.40 -15.50
C PRO A 536 -8.92 -48.83 -16.31
N SER A 537 -8.48 -47.98 -17.26
CA SER A 537 -7.30 -48.13 -18.11
C SER A 537 -5.97 -47.79 -17.44
N GLU A 538 -5.90 -46.99 -16.37
CA GLU A 538 -4.64 -46.66 -15.67
C GLU A 538 -4.25 -47.67 -14.58
N ILE A 539 -5.18 -48.56 -14.18
CA ILE A 539 -4.88 -49.71 -13.32
C ILE A 539 -4.04 -50.76 -14.07
N GLN A 540 -3.95 -50.67 -15.40
CA GLN A 540 -3.32 -51.70 -16.24
C GLN A 540 -1.85 -51.48 -16.59
N THR A 541 -1.23 -50.35 -16.25
CA THR A 541 0.09 -50.03 -16.86
C THR A 541 1.30 -50.06 -15.94
N HIS A 542 1.16 -50.19 -14.62
CA HIS A 542 2.35 -50.20 -13.72
C HIS A 542 2.44 -51.37 -12.72
N THR A 543 1.51 -52.32 -12.74
CA THR A 543 1.64 -53.59 -12.01
C THR A 543 1.31 -54.74 -12.94
N ALA A 544 2.15 -54.91 -13.96
CA ALA A 544 2.25 -56.18 -14.69
C ALA A 544 3.20 -57.15 -13.95
N GLU A 545 3.14 -57.17 -12.61
CA GLU A 545 3.46 -58.38 -11.87
C GLU A 545 2.14 -59.14 -11.77
N GLU A 546 2.10 -60.33 -12.35
CA GLU A 546 0.94 -61.21 -12.40
C GLU A 546 0.18 -61.21 -11.07
N ILE A 547 -0.99 -60.59 -11.03
CA ILE A 547 -1.91 -60.73 -9.90
C ILE A 547 -2.26 -62.21 -9.84
N SER A 548 -1.67 -62.94 -8.90
CA SER A 548 -1.81 -64.38 -8.82
C SER A 548 -3.28 -64.74 -8.64
N LEU A 549 -3.70 -65.86 -9.26
CA LEU A 549 -5.06 -66.38 -9.15
C LEU A 549 -5.51 -66.51 -7.67
N ASP A 550 -4.56 -66.74 -6.76
CA ASP A 550 -4.80 -66.85 -5.33
C ASP A 550 -5.06 -65.49 -4.65
N HIS A 551 -4.43 -64.40 -5.10
CA HIS A 551 -4.81 -63.05 -4.67
C HIS A 551 -6.23 -62.70 -5.12
N LEU A 552 -6.58 -63.04 -6.37
CA LEU A 552 -7.93 -62.79 -6.87
C LEU A 552 -8.98 -63.60 -6.10
N LYS A 553 -8.70 -64.88 -5.83
CA LYS A 553 -9.55 -65.73 -4.99
C LYS A 553 -9.66 -65.21 -3.55
N SER A 554 -8.57 -64.67 -2.99
CA SER A 554 -8.58 -64.04 -1.66
C SER A 554 -9.46 -62.78 -1.62
N ILE A 555 -9.37 -61.93 -2.65
CA ILE A 555 -10.23 -60.75 -2.79
C ILE A 555 -11.69 -61.17 -2.92
N VAL A 556 -12.00 -62.17 -3.76
CA VAL A 556 -13.36 -62.69 -3.93
C VAL A 556 -13.88 -63.31 -2.62
N ALA A 557 -13.06 -64.06 -1.89
CA ALA A 557 -13.41 -64.62 -0.58
C ALA A 557 -13.63 -63.52 0.47
N HIS A 558 -12.86 -62.43 0.41
CA HIS A 558 -13.04 -61.28 1.28
C HIS A 558 -14.37 -60.58 1.02
N PHE A 559 -14.75 -60.34 -0.23
CA PHE A 559 -16.05 -59.77 -0.59
C PHE A 559 -17.21 -60.70 -0.22
N GLN A 560 -17.04 -62.01 -0.41
CA GLN A 560 -18.00 -63.01 0.03
C GLN A 560 -18.22 -62.94 1.55
N LYS A 561 -17.15 -62.77 2.34
CA LYS A 561 -17.25 -62.57 3.79
C LYS A 561 -17.84 -61.21 4.17
N LEU A 562 -17.47 -60.14 3.48
CA LEU A 562 -17.94 -58.77 3.77
C LEU A 562 -19.44 -58.60 3.49
N PHE A 563 -19.98 -59.36 2.53
CA PHE A 563 -21.39 -59.33 2.17
C PHE A 563 -22.20 -60.51 2.73
N ASP A 564 -21.59 -61.41 3.51
CA ASP A 564 -22.17 -62.64 4.07
C ASP A 564 -22.78 -63.58 3.00
N LEU A 565 -22.02 -63.87 1.94
CA LEU A 565 -22.47 -64.67 0.80
C LEU A 565 -21.52 -65.82 0.50
N ASN A 566 -22.09 -67.00 0.28
CA ASN A 566 -21.31 -68.20 -0.02
C ASN A 566 -20.95 -68.33 -1.51
N THR A 567 -21.57 -67.52 -2.39
CA THR A 567 -21.40 -67.61 -3.86
C THR A 567 -21.22 -66.22 -4.49
N VAL A 568 -20.34 -66.13 -5.48
CA VAL A 568 -20.00 -64.87 -6.19
C VAL A 568 -21.20 -64.29 -6.93
N SER A 569 -22.11 -65.14 -7.43
CA SER A 569 -23.33 -64.71 -8.11
C SER A 569 -24.29 -63.91 -7.22
N GLY A 570 -24.25 -64.10 -5.90
CA GLY A 570 -25.09 -63.35 -4.97
C GLY A 570 -24.56 -61.94 -4.66
N VAL A 571 -23.28 -61.67 -4.94
CA VAL A 571 -22.60 -60.42 -4.53
C VAL A 571 -23.26 -59.22 -5.19
N PHE A 572 -23.59 -59.32 -6.48
CA PHE A 572 -24.24 -58.23 -7.20
C PHE A 572 -25.65 -57.94 -6.67
N THR A 573 -26.43 -58.98 -6.37
CA THR A 573 -27.77 -58.84 -5.79
C THR A 573 -27.72 -58.18 -4.41
N ARG A 574 -26.78 -58.62 -3.56
CA ARG A 574 -26.62 -58.06 -2.21
C ARG A 574 -26.08 -56.64 -2.22
N MET A 575 -25.18 -56.34 -3.16
CA MET A 575 -24.65 -54.99 -3.37
C MET A 575 -25.78 -54.03 -3.78
N ASN A 576 -26.67 -54.44 -4.69
CA ASN A 576 -27.85 -53.65 -5.05
C ASN A 576 -28.81 -53.47 -3.86
N GLU A 577 -29.03 -54.49 -3.04
CA GLU A 577 -29.82 -54.37 -1.82
C GLU A 577 -29.19 -53.38 -0.83
N LEU A 578 -27.87 -53.41 -0.67
CA LEU A 578 -27.15 -52.46 0.18
C LEU A 578 -27.20 -51.03 -0.38
N TYR A 579 -27.10 -50.84 -1.69
CA TYR A 579 -27.29 -49.52 -2.30
C TYR A 579 -28.71 -48.99 -2.10
N MET A 580 -29.72 -49.85 -2.23
CA MET A 580 -31.11 -49.51 -1.93
C MET A 580 -31.27 -49.08 -0.47
N ARG A 581 -30.82 -49.90 0.48
CA ARG A 581 -30.89 -49.58 1.92
C ARG A 581 -30.08 -48.34 2.27
N LEU A 582 -28.92 -48.14 1.67
CA LEU A 582 -28.11 -46.95 1.88
C LEU A 582 -28.85 -45.71 1.39
N GLY A 583 -29.48 -45.77 0.20
CA GLY A 583 -30.35 -44.73 -0.32
C GLY A 583 -31.51 -44.41 0.62
N GLU A 584 -32.19 -45.44 1.13
CA GLU A 584 -33.25 -45.29 2.14
C GLU A 584 -32.74 -44.60 3.42
N THR A 585 -31.57 -45.00 3.93
CA THR A 585 -30.98 -44.37 5.13
C THR A 585 -30.56 -42.92 4.88
N CYS A 586 -29.98 -42.59 3.73
CA CYS A 586 -29.64 -41.23 3.36
C CYS A 586 -30.90 -40.34 3.26
N ASN A 587 -31.96 -40.86 2.65
CA ASN A 587 -33.24 -40.17 2.56
C ASN A 587 -33.87 -39.98 3.95
N ALA A 588 -33.83 -41.00 4.82
CA ALA A 588 -34.29 -40.89 6.19
C ALA A 588 -33.50 -39.83 6.98
N MET A 589 -32.17 -39.78 6.82
CA MET A 589 -31.33 -38.76 7.44
C MET A 589 -31.63 -37.35 6.93
N ASN A 590 -31.90 -37.18 5.63
CA ASN A 590 -32.30 -35.89 5.06
C ASN A 590 -33.65 -35.42 5.61
N ASN A 591 -34.63 -36.33 5.69
CA ASN A 591 -35.93 -36.01 6.30
C ASN A 591 -35.76 -35.64 7.79
N MET A 592 -34.88 -36.31 8.53
CA MET A 592 -34.58 -35.93 9.92
C MET A 592 -33.91 -34.56 10.02
N ARG A 593 -33.03 -34.18 9.09
CA ARG A 593 -32.46 -32.82 9.04
C ARG A 593 -33.55 -31.78 8.86
N GLU A 594 -34.45 -32.01 7.92
CA GLU A 594 -35.58 -31.14 7.63
C GLU A 594 -36.50 -30.99 8.84
N PHE A 595 -36.91 -32.10 9.47
CA PHE A 595 -37.79 -32.05 10.65
C PHE A 595 -37.15 -31.40 11.88
N LEU A 596 -35.83 -31.47 12.00
CA LEU A 596 -35.09 -30.87 13.11
C LEU A 596 -34.63 -29.43 12.81
N GLY A 597 -34.93 -28.90 11.62
CA GLY A 597 -34.49 -27.58 11.18
C GLY A 597 -32.97 -27.44 11.13
N LEU A 598 -32.25 -28.54 10.94
CA LEU A 598 -30.79 -28.56 10.86
C LEU A 598 -30.34 -28.23 9.43
N ASP A 599 -29.19 -27.59 9.33
CA ASP A 599 -28.60 -27.25 8.03
C ASP A 599 -28.49 -28.51 7.13
N PRO A 600 -28.92 -28.46 5.85
CA PRO A 600 -28.90 -29.61 4.95
C PRO A 600 -27.51 -30.21 4.73
N THR A 601 -26.43 -29.48 5.02
CA THR A 601 -25.05 -29.97 4.91
C THR A 601 -24.46 -30.49 6.23
N CYS A 602 -25.24 -30.50 7.32
CA CYS A 602 -24.75 -30.93 8.63
C CYS A 602 -24.38 -32.42 8.66
N LYS A 603 -23.37 -32.76 9.49
CA LYS A 603 -22.87 -34.14 9.58
C LYS A 603 -23.94 -35.07 10.16
N THR A 604 -23.96 -36.32 9.68
CA THR A 604 -24.88 -37.37 10.16
C THR A 604 -24.84 -37.55 11.69
N SER A 605 -23.66 -37.34 12.29
CA SER A 605 -23.47 -37.35 13.76
C SER A 605 -24.26 -36.27 14.49
N ASP A 606 -24.40 -35.09 13.88
CA ASP A 606 -25.06 -33.94 14.50
C ASP A 606 -26.57 -34.12 14.52
N VAL A 607 -27.11 -34.72 13.45
CA VAL A 607 -28.51 -35.15 13.37
C VAL A 607 -28.81 -36.21 14.43
N VAL A 608 -27.96 -37.24 14.56
CA VAL A 608 -28.12 -38.28 15.59
C VAL A 608 -28.01 -37.68 16.99
N ASN A 609 -27.11 -36.73 17.21
CA ASN A 609 -26.98 -36.01 18.48
C ASN A 609 -28.21 -35.16 18.79
N ALA A 610 -28.79 -34.50 17.79
CA ALA A 610 -30.03 -33.73 17.94
C ALA A 610 -31.21 -34.65 18.28
N VAL A 611 -31.35 -35.78 17.59
CA VAL A 611 -32.35 -36.82 17.92
C VAL A 611 -32.12 -37.37 19.34
N SER A 612 -30.87 -37.58 19.74
CA SER A 612 -30.51 -38.05 21.10
C SER A 612 -30.82 -37.01 22.18
N LYS A 613 -30.65 -35.71 21.88
CA LYS A 613 -31.06 -34.63 22.79
C LYS A 613 -32.58 -34.55 22.93
N LEU A 614 -33.32 -34.71 21.83
CA LEU A 614 -34.78 -34.81 21.84
C LEU A 614 -35.28 -36.03 22.61
N SER A 615 -34.63 -37.19 22.44
CA SER A 615 -34.99 -38.39 23.18
C SER A 615 -34.73 -38.25 24.68
N LYS A 616 -33.67 -37.52 25.07
CA LYS A 616 -33.42 -37.15 26.46
C LYS A 616 -34.45 -36.15 26.99
N ALA A 617 -34.87 -35.18 26.17
CA ALA A 617 -35.92 -34.21 26.50
C ALA A 617 -37.35 -34.79 26.46
N ARG A 618 -37.51 -36.06 26.09
CA ARG A 618 -38.81 -36.75 26.03
C ARG A 618 -39.59 -36.73 27.35
N HIS A 619 -38.92 -36.59 28.50
CA HIS A 619 -39.57 -36.45 29.80
C HIS A 619 -40.26 -35.09 30.00
N LEU A 620 -39.82 -34.04 29.29
CA LEU A 620 -40.46 -32.70 29.27
C LEU A 620 -41.62 -32.63 28.27
N LEU A 621 -41.62 -33.52 27.27
CA LEU A 621 -42.69 -33.71 26.29
C LEU A 621 -43.73 -34.75 26.76
N LYS A 622 -43.73 -35.12 28.04
CA LYS A 622 -44.81 -35.92 28.59
C LYS A 622 -46.11 -35.12 28.46
N VAL A 623 -47.08 -35.75 27.79
CA VAL A 623 -48.33 -35.19 27.27
C VAL A 623 -49.23 -34.54 28.34
N GLU A 624 -48.91 -34.71 29.63
CA GLU A 624 -49.76 -34.24 30.74
C GLU A 624 -49.65 -32.74 31.02
N ASP A 625 -48.52 -32.07 30.74
CA ASP A 625 -48.31 -30.65 31.06
C ASP A 625 -48.23 -29.69 29.86
N LEU A 626 -48.29 -30.22 28.63
CA LEU A 626 -48.28 -29.39 27.41
C LEU A 626 -49.37 -28.30 27.40
N PRO A 627 -50.63 -28.57 27.82
CA PRO A 627 -51.68 -27.56 27.87
C PRO A 627 -51.39 -26.44 28.87
N ASN A 628 -50.73 -26.77 29.99
CA ASN A 628 -50.36 -25.81 31.02
C ASN A 628 -49.18 -24.93 30.59
N ILE A 629 -48.24 -25.51 29.84
CA ILE A 629 -47.11 -24.78 29.24
C ILE A 629 -47.61 -23.84 28.14
N MET A 630 -48.52 -24.30 27.27
CA MET A 630 -49.17 -23.45 26.27
C MET A 630 -49.94 -22.30 26.93
N LYS A 631 -50.75 -22.59 27.96
CA LYS A 631 -51.47 -21.56 28.72
C LYS A 631 -50.55 -20.53 29.38
N ARG A 632 -49.38 -20.93 29.88
CA ARG A 632 -48.38 -20.00 30.43
C ARG A 632 -47.70 -19.17 29.34
N LEU A 633 -47.51 -19.73 28.15
CA LEU A 633 -46.96 -19.03 27.01
C LEU A 633 -47.96 -18.00 26.47
N ASP A 634 -49.23 -18.38 26.36
CA ASP A 634 -50.33 -17.45 26.00
C ASP A 634 -50.45 -16.31 27.02
N GLN A 635 -50.36 -16.62 28.32
CA GLN A 635 -50.35 -15.61 29.38
C GLN A 635 -49.12 -14.69 29.31
N TYR A 636 -47.97 -15.21 28.88
CA TYR A 636 -46.77 -14.42 28.67
C TYR A 636 -46.94 -13.50 27.46
N ASP A 637 -47.51 -14.00 26.37
CA ASP A 637 -47.78 -13.22 25.15
C ASP A 637 -48.85 -12.13 25.36
N GLU A 638 -49.79 -12.32 26.30
CA GLU A 638 -50.72 -11.27 26.74
C GLU A 638 -50.08 -10.26 27.70
N PHE A 639 -49.27 -10.72 28.67
CA PHE A 639 -48.67 -9.86 29.70
C PHE A 639 -47.50 -9.02 29.16
N TYR A 640 -46.68 -9.60 28.29
CA TYR A 640 -45.43 -8.98 27.84
C TYR A 640 -45.63 -7.66 27.07
N PRO A 641 -46.62 -7.52 26.18
CA PRO A 641 -46.91 -6.24 25.52
C PRO A 641 -47.35 -5.15 26.52
N ALA A 642 -48.19 -5.50 27.49
CA ALA A 642 -48.63 -4.58 28.52
C ALA A 642 -47.47 -4.14 29.43
N PHE A 643 -46.60 -5.10 29.81
CA PHE A 643 -45.39 -4.83 30.57
C PHE A 643 -44.41 -3.94 29.79
N GLN A 644 -44.16 -4.24 28.50
CA GLN A 644 -43.30 -3.44 27.64
C GLN A 644 -43.82 -2.01 27.44
N SER A 645 -45.15 -1.85 27.31
CA SER A 645 -45.78 -0.53 27.22
C SER A 645 -45.57 0.27 28.51
N MET A 646 -45.81 -0.34 29.68
CA MET A 646 -45.57 0.28 30.98
C MET A 646 -44.09 0.67 31.18
N ILE A 647 -43.16 -0.22 30.84
CA ILE A 647 -41.72 0.05 30.94
C ILE A 647 -41.30 1.17 29.98
N SER A 648 -41.86 1.21 28.77
CA SER A 648 -41.57 2.26 27.79
C SER A 648 -42.09 3.63 28.26
N GLU A 649 -43.26 3.68 28.89
CA GLU A 649 -43.76 4.90 29.54
C GLU A 649 -42.89 5.33 30.72
N LEU A 650 -42.45 4.38 31.55
CA LEU A 650 -41.53 4.67 32.67
C LEU A 650 -40.20 5.24 32.18
N LYS A 651 -39.62 4.64 31.13
CA LYS A 651 -38.41 5.15 30.47
C LYS A 651 -38.59 6.56 29.96
N LYS A 652 -39.74 6.87 29.36
CA LYS A 652 -40.06 8.20 28.84
C LYS A 652 -40.23 9.24 29.96
N LEU A 653 -40.93 8.89 31.04
CA LEU A 653 -41.14 9.74 32.21
C LEU A 653 -39.83 10.06 32.93
N LEU A 654 -38.95 9.07 33.06
CA LEU A 654 -37.66 9.20 33.75
C LEU A 654 -36.53 9.68 32.84
N ARG A 655 -36.77 9.77 31.51
CA ARG A 655 -35.79 10.11 30.46
C ARG A 655 -34.58 9.17 30.43
N VAL A 656 -34.85 7.88 30.48
CA VAL A 656 -33.86 6.81 30.55
C VAL A 656 -33.94 5.95 29.27
N GLN A 657 -32.79 5.55 28.72
CA GLN A 657 -32.73 4.74 27.49
C GLN A 657 -32.88 3.24 27.81
N ASP A 658 -32.21 2.78 28.88
CA ASP A 658 -32.13 1.36 29.23
C ASP A 658 -33.03 0.98 30.40
N MET A 659 -33.46 -0.30 30.45
CA MET A 659 -34.38 -0.77 31.51
C MET A 659 -33.68 -0.79 32.88
N ASP A 660 -32.40 -1.15 32.90
CA ASP A 660 -31.61 -1.30 34.12
C ASP A 660 -31.36 0.04 34.82
N GLU A 661 -31.41 1.13 34.07
CA GLU A 661 -31.23 2.49 34.57
C GLU A 661 -32.49 3.07 35.23
N ILE A 662 -33.66 2.45 35.02
CA ILE A 662 -34.95 2.89 35.57
C ILE A 662 -34.90 2.92 37.11
N VAL A 663 -34.42 1.84 37.73
CA VAL A 663 -34.36 1.73 39.20
C VAL A 663 -33.44 2.81 39.78
N THR A 664 -32.32 3.07 39.11
CA THR A 664 -31.36 4.11 39.49
C THR A 664 -31.97 5.52 39.39
N ALA A 665 -32.69 5.81 38.31
CA ALA A 665 -33.36 7.10 38.08
C ALA A 665 -34.50 7.36 39.09
N VAL A 666 -35.32 6.35 39.39
CA VAL A 666 -36.37 6.44 40.42
C VAL A 666 -35.74 6.69 41.80
N THR A 667 -34.66 5.98 42.12
CA THR A 667 -33.97 6.15 43.41
C THR A 667 -33.34 7.54 43.54
N ALA A 668 -32.87 8.12 42.44
CA ALA A 668 -32.34 9.49 42.40
C ALA A 668 -33.45 10.55 42.64
N LEU A 669 -34.63 10.37 42.04
CA LEU A 669 -35.79 11.25 42.26
C LEU A 669 -36.31 11.22 43.70
N ILE A 670 -36.26 10.05 44.35
CA ILE A 670 -36.63 9.90 45.77
C ILE A 670 -35.62 10.61 46.68
N LYS A 671 -34.33 10.61 46.33
CA LYS A 671 -33.26 11.25 47.12
C LYS A 671 -33.14 12.76 46.88
N PHE A 672 -33.59 13.26 45.74
CA PHE A 672 -33.58 14.68 45.38
C PHE A 672 -34.93 15.11 44.80
N PRO A 673 -35.97 15.28 45.64
CA PRO A 673 -37.25 15.78 45.17
C PRO A 673 -37.08 17.22 44.65
N PRO A 674 -37.69 17.57 43.51
CA PRO A 674 -37.66 18.95 43.02
C PRO A 674 -38.53 19.82 43.94
N TYR A 675 -38.00 20.98 44.35
CA TYR A 675 -38.79 22.07 44.94
C TYR A 675 -39.75 22.68 43.92
#